data_AF-A0A954E0D3-F1
#
_entry.id   AF-A0A954E0D3-F1
#
_cell.length_a   1.000
_cell.length_b   1.000
_cell.length_c   1.000
_cell.angle_alpha   90.00
_cell.angle_beta   90.00
_cell.angle_gamma   90.00
#
_symmetry.space_group_name_H-M   'P 1'
#
loop_
_entity.id
_entity.type
_entity.pdbx_description
1 polymer ?
#
loop_
_entity_poly.entity_id
_entity_poly.type
_entity_poly.pdbx_seq_one_letter_code
_entity_poly.pdbx_strand_id
1 'polypeptide(L)'
;MNRLPLASGLLVVALATVVSCGGSSSSKSGSGASAGTQMRLTEVSNGFGRMLPHTALRAGSSTEIIDLNTIDDILANVTSTNPILPSPTFETSAILPSGDPGNHFITARFTRPIDPLSVLDPNPSGGGSNGLVGAITVVATDPLSGQAVAVPGRAFIDGMTFAGPLVNGQFELQHWVAADEDGNLVANTAIDNDLNGVADGLGFPGTVDAFSGAARLVGSSVFTFVVDSDDNLATYETFPAGMQIRIDINEGVLAVGGRRLVDRGLACTTVGPDTIAPQPRRTPPPQSRFITSPAGGSSGIDPMTPIVVEFTEPIQPTTVGELPLGRPPQLSAALSVAFGPSTSRVDVPFNVLPVSPFDLSRYELQLAFDLPGDGPDDAPCGVFNLVDITASAGQFQDLNGNLNTLNGTASYSTGEGPGLVNAPVTPDTVYVARTGAEPGISVIDLNGFGGGTGNPVYDPTFQTFQRGWTYFPLNPNVLLQGATVFPPLGPGSCTVNGGSAGVFTLSKDSSLNDKLVRSPLILSIGDMALGQSLDTTFNNGPAPFGCQSGTGNLCAQDGFKNIVIILGGPTTIIPQPLIPNNAPIQNVTGTANIASWAPSPNPPPLLFPPLCASPFIAGQEPTSIESFNNAAVQNQLAPGDAFGNPLQGVPPSGLLTSEQNSFWFGPSRPSQTPAGCATYMLRQQVGQYLYMIDRGAREVVVFNSNRMSVVDRIQLPDPTELAMGTNLDFLAVTNQSVDTVSFIDVDPGSSTFHQVIVETVVGDAPRGIAWDSANEDILVCNEGGNSMSIISANTLQVRKTVSSQLNQPFAIAMTPRQIGFGFQRFVYFAYVLNRNGKVAVFESGPNSVNGWGYDDVIGIMPFTFQNPQTIQPDHRSLNSGLWIAHEGALDSITNQPGAAGTPALTQLEITSGVVGPIALGAQSLLIPNFRDMAYSVRVSLGSETLSGIPVDIAFDNLRNFSGLTNYYTNDFSAGFPQVVNGKSLARTVGNAVRASNTPTFIFVAVPNPQQGSEGLVHVIDASGYSLVDTNPFSPGTQSIEVTGATVLMDYFRQ
;
A
#
# COMPACT_ATOMS: atom_id res chain seq x y z
N MET A 1 -48.63 -17.48 14.12
CA MET A 1 -50.04 -17.87 13.83
C MET A 1 -50.77 -16.67 13.26
N ASN A 2 -51.32 -16.81 12.04
CA ASN A 2 -52.46 -16.15 11.37
C ASN A 2 -52.78 -14.65 11.59
N ARG A 3 -53.24 -13.83 10.63
CA ARG A 3 -53.45 -13.85 9.16
C ARG A 3 -53.85 -12.40 8.77
N LEU A 4 -53.45 -11.99 7.57
CA LEU A 4 -53.90 -10.90 6.66
C LEU A 4 -55.40 -10.50 6.71
N PRO A 5 -55.82 -9.28 6.25
CA PRO A 5 -55.85 -8.95 4.80
C PRO A 5 -55.56 -7.49 4.34
N LEU A 6 -55.28 -7.40 3.03
CA LEU A 6 -55.18 -6.23 2.14
C LEU A 6 -56.46 -5.38 2.05
N ALA A 7 -56.29 -4.06 1.80
CA ALA A 7 -56.77 -3.31 0.62
C ALA A 7 -56.54 -1.80 0.85
N SER A 8 -55.60 -1.16 0.15
CA SER A 8 -55.80 -0.38 -1.09
C SER A 8 -56.51 0.97 -0.89
N GLY A 9 -55.75 2.06 -1.01
CA GLY A 9 -56.25 3.44 -1.05
C GLY A 9 -55.15 4.38 -1.53
N LEU A 10 -54.93 4.41 -2.84
CA LEU A 10 -54.00 5.28 -3.57
C LEU A 10 -54.52 6.73 -3.51
N LEU A 11 -53.70 7.68 -3.04
CA LEU A 11 -53.86 9.10 -3.35
C LEU A 11 -52.46 9.74 -3.46
N VAL A 12 -52.09 10.09 -4.70
CA VAL A 12 -50.82 10.70 -5.09
C VAL A 12 -51.05 12.21 -5.23
N VAL A 13 -50.26 13.02 -4.53
CA VAL A 13 -49.92 14.40 -4.93
C VAL A 13 -48.42 14.60 -4.69
N ALA A 14 -47.75 15.07 -5.75
CA ALA A 14 -46.32 15.05 -6.00
C ALA A 14 -45.56 16.24 -5.39
N LEU A 15 -44.26 16.06 -5.13
CA LEU A 15 -43.25 17.13 -5.17
C LEU A 15 -41.88 16.59 -5.64
N ALA A 16 -41.53 16.99 -6.88
CA ALA A 16 -40.22 17.26 -7.48
C ALA A 16 -38.98 16.37 -7.16
N THR A 17 -38.74 15.39 -8.04
CA THR A 17 -37.40 14.92 -8.41
C THR A 17 -37.17 15.25 -9.89
N VAL A 18 -36.02 15.84 -10.23
CA VAL A 18 -35.66 16.13 -11.63
C VAL A 18 -34.84 14.96 -12.16
N VAL A 19 -35.53 13.99 -12.74
CA VAL A 19 -34.96 13.02 -13.69
C VAL A 19 -35.43 13.46 -15.07
N SER A 20 -34.51 13.64 -16.01
CA SER A 20 -34.84 13.86 -17.43
C SER A 20 -34.24 12.72 -18.25
N CYS A 21 -35.09 11.76 -18.61
CA CYS A 21 -34.90 10.86 -19.76
C CYS A 21 -36.18 10.90 -20.61
N GLY A 22 -36.05 11.13 -21.92
CA GLY A 22 -37.11 10.84 -22.88
C GLY A 22 -37.23 11.82 -24.05
N GLY A 23 -36.43 11.61 -25.10
CA GLY A 23 -36.64 12.20 -26.43
C GLY A 23 -36.12 11.27 -27.51
N SER A 24 -37.02 10.52 -28.14
CA SER A 24 -36.77 9.54 -29.20
C SER A 24 -36.49 10.19 -30.56
N SER A 25 -35.54 9.59 -31.28
CA SER A 25 -35.39 9.50 -32.75
C SER A 25 -35.47 10.77 -33.60
N SER A 26 -34.31 11.25 -34.03
CA SER A 26 -34.08 11.62 -35.43
C SER A 26 -32.58 11.56 -35.76
N SER A 27 -32.25 10.69 -36.71
CA SER A 27 -30.96 10.59 -37.41
C SER A 27 -30.41 11.96 -37.82
N LYS A 28 -29.22 12.32 -37.31
CA LYS A 28 -28.29 13.24 -37.98
C LYS A 28 -26.84 12.81 -37.70
N SER A 29 -26.18 12.41 -38.77
CA SER A 29 -24.73 12.41 -38.94
C SER A 29 -24.11 13.70 -38.40
N GLY A 30 -23.05 13.59 -37.62
CA GLY A 30 -22.32 14.74 -37.08
C GLY A 30 -21.01 14.32 -36.45
N SER A 31 -19.98 14.23 -37.29
CA SER A 31 -18.57 14.26 -36.93
C SER A 31 -18.27 15.39 -35.94
N GLY A 32 -17.59 15.06 -34.85
CA GLY A 32 -17.16 16.03 -33.84
C GLY A 32 -16.16 15.41 -32.88
N ALA A 33 -15.00 15.02 -33.40
CA ALA A 33 -13.85 14.65 -32.56
C ALA A 33 -13.46 15.85 -31.69
N SER A 34 -13.53 15.71 -30.37
CA SER A 34 -12.87 16.64 -29.48
C SER A 34 -11.37 16.54 -29.74
N ALA A 35 -10.75 17.63 -30.17
CA ALA A 35 -9.31 17.71 -30.39
C ALA A 35 -8.56 17.54 -29.07
N GLY A 36 -8.26 16.28 -28.73
CA GLY A 36 -7.37 15.94 -27.62
C GLY A 36 -5.99 16.57 -27.83
N THR A 37 -5.39 17.08 -26.76
CA THR A 37 -4.07 17.71 -26.80
C THR A 37 -2.92 16.73 -27.11
N GLN A 38 -3.17 15.41 -27.10
CA GLN A 38 -2.18 14.34 -27.24
C GLN A 38 -2.24 13.64 -28.60
N MET A 39 -1.11 13.10 -29.07
CA MET A 39 -1.06 12.22 -30.27
C MET A 39 -1.35 10.78 -29.85
N ARG A 40 -2.34 10.15 -30.47
CA ARG A 40 -2.75 8.76 -30.19
C ARG A 40 -2.92 7.96 -31.46
N LEU A 41 -2.65 6.65 -31.37
CA LEU A 41 -3.01 5.68 -32.39
C LEU A 41 -4.52 5.47 -32.35
N THR A 42 -5.14 5.46 -33.52
CA THR A 42 -6.60 5.30 -33.67
C THR A 42 -6.98 4.00 -34.35
N GLU A 43 -6.12 3.53 -35.25
CA GLU A 43 -6.41 2.37 -36.10
C GLU A 43 -5.13 1.82 -36.70
N VAL A 44 -5.01 0.49 -36.75
CA VAL A 44 -4.10 -0.20 -37.67
C VAL A 44 -4.90 -1.23 -38.47
N SER A 45 -4.73 -1.27 -39.78
CA SER A 45 -5.49 -2.14 -40.68
C SER A 45 -4.64 -2.67 -41.82
N ASN A 46 -4.81 -3.95 -42.14
CA ASN A 46 -4.20 -4.63 -43.28
C ASN A 46 -5.06 -4.57 -44.56
N GLY A 47 -6.08 -3.70 -44.60
CA GLY A 47 -7.05 -3.59 -45.70
C GLY A 47 -8.21 -4.58 -45.63
N PHE A 48 -7.98 -5.81 -45.16
CA PHE A 48 -9.01 -6.84 -45.02
C PHE A 48 -9.79 -6.75 -43.69
N GLY A 49 -9.22 -6.07 -42.71
CA GLY A 49 -9.88 -5.74 -41.46
C GLY A 49 -9.03 -4.82 -40.59
N ARG A 50 -9.56 -4.51 -39.41
CA ARG A 50 -8.86 -3.71 -38.40
C ARG A 50 -8.15 -4.63 -37.41
N MET A 51 -6.86 -4.39 -37.19
CA MET A 51 -5.99 -5.13 -36.27
C MET A 51 -5.89 -4.45 -34.90
N LEU A 52 -5.84 -3.11 -34.90
CA LEU A 52 -5.88 -2.27 -33.70
C LEU A 52 -6.97 -1.19 -33.86
N PRO A 53 -7.74 -0.84 -32.82
CA PRO A 53 -7.77 -1.44 -31.48
C PRO A 53 -8.13 -2.93 -31.50
N HIS A 54 -7.62 -3.68 -30.52
CA HIS A 54 -8.08 -5.04 -30.29
C HIS A 54 -9.57 -5.04 -29.93
N THR A 55 -10.25 -6.16 -30.15
CA THR A 55 -11.70 -6.25 -29.90
C THR A 55 -12.05 -7.48 -29.06
N ALA A 56 -13.11 -7.37 -28.27
CA ALA A 56 -13.69 -8.47 -27.50
C ALA A 56 -15.21 -8.33 -27.48
N LEU A 57 -15.95 -9.33 -27.00
CA LEU A 57 -17.38 -9.14 -26.73
C LEU A 57 -17.55 -8.27 -25.48
N ARG A 58 -18.57 -7.41 -25.46
CA ARG A 58 -18.94 -6.66 -24.24
C ARG A 58 -19.30 -7.67 -23.13
N ALA A 59 -18.82 -7.44 -21.92
CA ALA A 59 -19.15 -8.28 -20.77
C ALA A 59 -20.67 -8.47 -20.61
N GLY A 60 -21.11 -9.72 -20.50
CA GLY A 60 -22.53 -10.10 -20.40
C GLY A 60 -23.29 -10.12 -21.74
N SER A 61 -22.64 -9.79 -22.85
CA SER A 61 -23.20 -9.89 -24.21
C SER A 61 -22.57 -11.07 -24.95
N SER A 62 -23.34 -11.68 -25.87
CA SER A 62 -22.86 -12.76 -26.75
C SER A 62 -22.64 -12.33 -28.19
N THR A 63 -22.97 -11.07 -28.51
CA THR A 63 -22.99 -10.57 -29.91
C THR A 63 -22.41 -9.18 -30.08
N GLU A 64 -22.36 -8.36 -29.03
CA GLU A 64 -21.87 -6.99 -29.14
C GLU A 64 -20.34 -6.97 -29.00
N ILE A 65 -19.67 -6.50 -30.04
CA ILE A 65 -18.20 -6.33 -30.05
C ILE A 65 -17.86 -4.91 -29.59
N ILE A 66 -16.85 -4.79 -28.73
CA ILE A 66 -16.32 -3.53 -28.22
C ILE A 66 -14.84 -3.37 -28.59
N ASP A 67 -14.44 -2.12 -28.83
CA ASP A 67 -13.04 -1.73 -29.06
C ASP A 67 -12.33 -1.50 -27.73
N LEU A 68 -11.18 -2.16 -27.55
CA LEU A 68 -10.36 -2.06 -26.36
C LEU A 68 -9.38 -0.90 -26.53
N ASN A 69 -9.79 0.31 -26.13
CA ASN A 69 -9.00 1.53 -26.31
C ASN A 69 -8.21 1.92 -25.05
N THR A 70 -8.58 1.32 -23.91
CA THR A 70 -7.98 1.56 -22.61
C THR A 70 -7.71 0.24 -21.91
N ILE A 71 -6.81 0.25 -20.92
CA ILE A 71 -6.57 -0.91 -20.06
C ILE A 71 -7.85 -1.28 -19.28
N ASP A 72 -8.65 -0.29 -18.87
CA ASP A 72 -9.92 -0.53 -18.19
C ASP A 72 -10.92 -1.29 -19.08
N ASP A 73 -10.93 -1.04 -20.39
CA ASP A 73 -11.75 -1.82 -21.33
C ASP A 73 -11.34 -3.30 -21.32
N ILE A 74 -10.04 -3.59 -21.22
CA ILE A 74 -9.53 -4.96 -21.11
C ILE A 74 -9.98 -5.58 -19.78
N LEU A 75 -9.76 -4.90 -18.66
CA LEU A 75 -10.12 -5.39 -17.33
C LEU A 75 -11.64 -5.64 -17.17
N ALA A 76 -12.46 -4.81 -17.81
CA ALA A 76 -13.92 -4.92 -17.71
C ALA A 76 -14.52 -6.02 -18.60
N ASN A 77 -13.87 -6.37 -19.72
CA ASN A 77 -14.47 -7.24 -20.74
C ASN A 77 -13.74 -8.56 -20.96
N VAL A 78 -12.42 -8.65 -20.73
CA VAL A 78 -11.63 -9.83 -21.09
C VAL A 78 -11.58 -10.83 -19.94
N THR A 79 -11.97 -12.07 -20.22
CA THR A 79 -11.88 -13.19 -19.29
C THR A 79 -11.47 -14.47 -20.03
N SER A 80 -11.15 -15.55 -19.32
CA SER A 80 -10.84 -16.83 -19.95
C SER A 80 -11.99 -17.41 -20.78
N THR A 81 -13.24 -17.00 -20.51
CA THR A 81 -14.43 -17.37 -21.28
C THR A 81 -14.87 -16.32 -22.28
N ASN A 82 -14.24 -15.13 -22.28
CA ASN A 82 -14.45 -14.05 -23.23
C ASN A 82 -13.10 -13.51 -23.72
N PRO A 83 -12.41 -14.28 -24.59
CA PRO A 83 -11.08 -13.92 -25.07
C PRO A 83 -11.13 -12.74 -26.05
N ILE A 84 -9.98 -12.11 -26.26
CA ILE A 84 -9.79 -11.10 -27.30
C ILE A 84 -9.92 -11.80 -28.67
N LEU A 85 -10.57 -11.15 -29.63
CA LEU A 85 -10.84 -11.72 -30.94
C LEU A 85 -9.58 -11.76 -31.83
N PRO A 86 -9.46 -12.73 -32.75
CA PRO A 86 -8.33 -12.83 -33.66
C PRO A 86 -8.15 -11.60 -34.55
N SER A 87 -6.91 -11.29 -34.88
CA SER A 87 -6.57 -10.29 -35.90
C SER A 87 -6.98 -10.79 -37.30
N PRO A 88 -7.39 -9.89 -38.20
CA PRO A 88 -7.59 -10.24 -39.61
C PRO A 88 -6.26 -10.64 -40.25
N THR A 89 -6.29 -11.59 -41.19
CA THR A 89 -5.12 -12.04 -41.94
C THR A 89 -5.16 -11.55 -43.39
N PHE A 90 -4.04 -11.65 -44.10
CA PHE A 90 -3.99 -11.41 -45.54
C PHE A 90 -4.43 -12.65 -46.31
N GLU A 91 -4.96 -12.44 -47.52
CA GLU A 91 -5.15 -13.51 -48.50
C GLU A 91 -3.81 -14.00 -49.05
N THR A 92 -3.74 -15.25 -49.50
CA THR A 92 -2.48 -15.84 -50.01
C THR A 92 -2.04 -15.31 -51.37
N SER A 93 -2.94 -14.61 -52.07
CA SER A 93 -2.67 -13.96 -53.37
C SER A 93 -2.53 -12.45 -53.19
N ALA A 94 -1.77 -11.80 -54.08
CA ALA A 94 -1.64 -10.34 -54.12
C ALA A 94 -2.93 -9.71 -54.66
N ILE A 95 -3.91 -9.55 -53.77
CA ILE A 95 -5.21 -8.95 -54.06
C ILE A 95 -5.53 -7.85 -53.06
N LEU A 96 -6.36 -6.91 -53.48
CA LEU A 96 -6.94 -5.84 -52.67
C LEU A 96 -8.19 -6.34 -51.94
N PRO A 97 -8.70 -5.56 -50.96
CA PRO A 97 -9.94 -5.91 -50.25
C PRO A 97 -11.18 -6.03 -51.15
N SER A 98 -11.14 -5.51 -52.38
CA SER A 98 -12.20 -5.71 -53.39
C SER A 98 -12.18 -7.10 -54.03
N GLY A 99 -11.06 -7.83 -53.92
CA GLY A 99 -10.78 -9.08 -54.63
C GLY A 99 -10.01 -8.89 -55.94
N ASP A 100 -9.75 -7.65 -56.36
CA ASP A 100 -8.96 -7.34 -57.57
C ASP A 100 -7.46 -7.50 -57.30
N PRO A 101 -6.62 -7.76 -58.33
CA PRO A 101 -5.17 -7.83 -58.16
C PRO A 101 -4.58 -6.53 -57.60
N GLY A 102 -3.67 -6.63 -56.63
CA GLY A 102 -2.97 -5.47 -56.10
C GLY A 102 -2.02 -5.79 -54.95
N ASN A 103 -1.12 -4.85 -54.65
CA ASN A 103 -0.16 -4.99 -53.57
C ASN A 103 -0.80 -5.11 -52.19
N HIS A 104 -0.27 -6.01 -51.37
CA HIS A 104 -0.60 -6.00 -49.94
C HIS A 104 -0.08 -4.73 -49.28
N PHE A 105 -0.82 -4.22 -48.32
CA PHE A 105 -0.47 -3.00 -47.61
C PHE A 105 -0.94 -3.03 -46.15
N ILE A 106 -0.34 -2.19 -45.33
CA ILE A 106 -0.78 -1.94 -43.96
C ILE A 106 -0.84 -0.45 -43.70
N THR A 107 -1.88 0.00 -42.99
CA THR A 107 -2.08 1.38 -42.61
C THR A 107 -2.14 1.57 -41.11
N ALA A 108 -1.59 2.67 -40.62
CA ALA A 108 -1.74 3.14 -39.25
C ALA A 108 -2.23 4.59 -39.24
N ARG A 109 -3.25 4.89 -38.44
CA ARG A 109 -3.89 6.21 -38.39
C ARG A 109 -3.78 6.81 -37.00
N PHE A 110 -3.51 8.10 -36.96
CA PHE A 110 -3.31 8.86 -35.73
C PHE A 110 -4.30 10.00 -35.60
N THR A 111 -4.48 10.49 -34.37
CA THR A 111 -5.34 11.64 -34.09
C THR A 111 -4.83 12.97 -34.65
N ARG A 112 -3.56 13.02 -35.11
CA ARG A 112 -2.87 14.23 -35.56
C ARG A 112 -1.99 13.97 -36.78
N PRO A 113 -1.69 15.00 -37.59
CA PRO A 113 -0.70 14.90 -38.66
C PRO A 113 0.66 14.43 -38.15
N ILE A 114 1.26 13.46 -38.82
CA ILE A 114 2.57 12.88 -38.52
C ILE A 114 3.66 13.83 -39.07
N ASP A 115 4.74 14.03 -38.31
CA ASP A 115 5.96 14.62 -38.84
C ASP A 115 6.70 13.56 -39.69
N PRO A 116 6.82 13.73 -41.02
CA PRO A 116 7.41 12.72 -41.88
C PRO A 116 8.83 12.34 -41.48
N LEU A 117 9.63 13.28 -40.95
CA LEU A 117 11.01 13.00 -40.52
C LEU A 117 11.10 12.18 -39.23
N SER A 118 9.99 12.04 -38.49
CA SER A 118 9.94 11.15 -37.33
C SER A 118 9.75 9.67 -37.70
N VAL A 119 9.38 9.37 -38.95
CA VAL A 119 9.05 8.01 -39.41
C VAL A 119 9.85 7.63 -40.66
N LEU A 120 9.93 8.50 -41.66
CA LEU A 120 10.60 8.25 -42.93
C LEU A 120 12.06 8.77 -42.90
N ASP A 121 12.99 7.96 -43.41
CA ASP A 121 14.42 8.30 -43.47
C ASP A 121 14.79 8.94 -44.82
N PRO A 122 15.21 10.22 -44.86
CA PRO A 122 15.65 10.88 -46.09
C PRO A 122 17.05 10.45 -46.54
N ASN A 123 17.81 9.70 -45.73
CA ASN A 123 19.20 9.36 -46.04
C ASN A 123 19.29 8.09 -46.92
N PRO A 124 20.24 8.03 -47.87
CA PRO A 124 20.46 6.84 -48.69
C PRO A 124 20.85 5.58 -47.88
N SER A 125 21.40 5.74 -46.67
CA SER A 125 21.65 4.63 -45.74
C SER A 125 20.37 3.98 -45.19
N GLY A 126 19.23 4.70 -45.23
CA GLY A 126 17.92 4.21 -44.81
C GLY A 126 17.31 3.16 -45.74
N GLY A 127 17.88 2.94 -46.94
CA GLY A 127 17.41 1.94 -47.89
C GLY A 127 17.40 0.51 -47.32
N GLY A 128 18.30 0.18 -46.39
CA GLY A 128 18.28 -1.11 -45.69
C GLY A 128 17.15 -1.30 -44.67
N SER A 129 16.40 -0.22 -44.37
CA SER A 129 15.23 -0.22 -43.48
C SER A 129 13.96 0.21 -44.21
N ASN A 130 13.92 0.06 -45.55
CA ASN A 130 12.79 0.45 -46.40
C ASN A 130 12.39 1.93 -46.24
N GLY A 131 13.38 2.79 -45.98
CA GLY A 131 13.14 4.23 -45.78
C GLY A 131 12.48 4.59 -44.45
N LEU A 132 12.63 3.77 -43.40
CA LEU A 132 12.12 4.05 -42.05
C LEU A 132 13.24 4.39 -41.05
N VAL A 133 13.02 5.35 -40.16
CA VAL A 133 13.96 5.74 -39.09
C VAL A 133 13.85 4.88 -37.81
N GLY A 134 12.86 3.98 -37.75
CA GLY A 134 12.66 3.04 -36.63
C GLY A 134 11.58 3.41 -35.61
N ALA A 135 10.90 4.56 -35.75
CA ALA A 135 9.72 4.89 -34.95
C ALA A 135 8.52 3.97 -35.27
N ILE A 136 8.40 3.61 -36.54
CA ILE A 136 7.57 2.53 -37.04
C ILE A 136 8.50 1.53 -37.71
N THR A 137 8.32 0.24 -37.43
CA THR A 137 9.06 -0.84 -38.09
C THR A 137 8.09 -1.85 -38.65
N VAL A 138 8.36 -2.37 -39.84
CA VAL A 138 7.59 -3.44 -40.47
C VAL A 138 8.54 -4.60 -40.76
N VAL A 139 8.37 -5.71 -40.04
CA VAL A 139 9.28 -6.85 -40.10
C VAL A 139 8.49 -8.16 -40.17
N ALA A 140 9.02 -9.12 -40.92
CA ALA A 140 8.55 -10.50 -40.90
C ALA A 140 9.44 -11.28 -39.93
N THR A 141 8.84 -11.88 -38.91
CA THR A 141 9.55 -12.59 -37.84
C THR A 141 9.24 -14.08 -37.92
N ASP A 142 10.29 -14.91 -37.94
CA ASP A 142 10.15 -16.32 -37.63
C ASP A 142 10.14 -16.47 -36.10
N PRO A 143 9.02 -16.89 -35.50
CA PRO A 143 8.90 -16.93 -34.05
C PRO A 143 9.77 -18.03 -33.41
N LEU A 144 10.15 -19.09 -34.14
CA LEU A 144 10.96 -20.18 -33.60
C LEU A 144 12.43 -19.79 -33.46
N SER A 145 12.98 -19.11 -34.48
CA SER A 145 14.37 -18.64 -34.46
C SER A 145 14.55 -17.26 -33.84
N GLY A 146 13.46 -16.47 -33.73
CA GLY A 146 13.50 -15.07 -33.32
C GLY A 146 14.16 -14.15 -34.36
N GLN A 147 14.44 -14.66 -35.57
CA GLN A 147 14.98 -13.85 -36.66
C GLN A 147 13.89 -12.93 -37.21
N ALA A 148 14.15 -11.63 -37.20
CA ALA A 148 13.33 -10.62 -37.85
C ALA A 148 14.02 -10.18 -39.15
N VAL A 149 13.30 -10.26 -40.25
CA VAL A 149 13.72 -9.81 -41.57
C VAL A 149 12.90 -8.58 -41.94
N ALA A 150 13.55 -7.53 -42.41
CA ALA A 150 12.84 -6.37 -42.95
C ALA A 150 11.99 -6.81 -44.15
N VAL A 151 10.71 -6.44 -44.18
CA VAL A 151 9.85 -6.75 -45.33
C VAL A 151 10.19 -5.76 -46.44
N PRO A 152 10.60 -6.18 -47.65
CA PRO A 152 10.80 -5.26 -48.76
C PRO A 152 9.52 -4.47 -49.04
N GLY A 153 9.61 -3.15 -49.03
CA GLY A 153 8.44 -2.31 -49.25
C GLY A 153 8.74 -0.82 -49.22
N ARG A 154 7.67 -0.03 -49.39
CA ARG A 154 7.72 1.41 -49.45
C ARG A 154 6.74 2.04 -48.46
N ALA A 155 7.24 2.98 -47.69
CA ALA A 155 6.48 3.67 -46.65
C ALA A 155 6.03 5.05 -47.14
N PHE A 156 4.77 5.38 -46.87
CA PHE A 156 4.14 6.62 -47.27
C PHE A 156 3.51 7.33 -46.07
N ILE A 157 3.60 8.66 -46.07
CA ILE A 157 2.77 9.53 -45.23
C ILE A 157 2.09 10.52 -46.16
N ASP A 158 0.76 10.60 -46.10
CA ASP A 158 -0.01 11.45 -47.02
C ASP A 158 0.29 11.18 -48.50
N GLY A 159 0.55 9.91 -48.87
CA GLY A 159 0.92 9.54 -50.24
C GLY A 159 2.30 10.03 -50.69
N MET A 160 3.09 10.57 -49.75
CA MET A 160 4.45 11.05 -49.98
C MET A 160 5.49 10.06 -49.45
N THR A 161 6.61 9.92 -50.16
CA THR A 161 7.78 9.11 -49.78
C THR A 161 9.06 9.84 -50.15
N PHE A 162 10.16 9.56 -49.46
CA PHE A 162 11.49 10.01 -49.89
C PHE A 162 11.98 9.11 -51.03
N ALA A 163 12.24 9.69 -52.20
CA ALA A 163 12.71 8.96 -53.39
C ALA A 163 13.36 9.90 -54.43
N GLY A 164 13.82 9.32 -55.55
CA GLY A 164 14.39 10.06 -56.67
C GLY A 164 15.90 10.37 -56.52
N PRO A 165 16.43 11.32 -57.31
CA PRO A 165 17.85 11.67 -57.25
C PRO A 165 18.20 12.39 -55.94
N LEU A 166 19.41 12.15 -55.42
CA LEU A 166 19.89 12.78 -54.20
C LEU A 166 20.13 14.28 -54.39
N VAL A 167 19.53 15.10 -53.53
CA VAL A 167 19.77 16.54 -53.42
C VAL A 167 20.46 16.80 -52.09
N ASN A 168 21.65 17.40 -52.12
CA ASN A 168 22.49 17.63 -50.93
C ASN A 168 22.78 16.36 -50.10
N GLY A 169 22.82 15.19 -50.75
CA GLY A 169 23.11 13.91 -50.10
C GLY A 169 21.91 13.20 -49.46
N GLN A 170 20.70 13.73 -49.63
CA GLN A 170 19.44 13.15 -49.14
C GLN A 170 18.43 13.02 -50.29
N PHE A 171 17.47 12.12 -50.15
CA PHE A 171 16.31 12.04 -51.03
C PHE A 171 15.36 13.22 -50.74
N GLU A 172 14.65 13.69 -51.75
CA GLU A 172 13.59 14.68 -51.58
C GLU A 172 12.24 13.99 -51.31
N LEU A 173 11.39 14.65 -50.52
CA LEU A 173 10.04 14.15 -50.26
C LEU A 173 9.19 14.38 -51.50
N GLN A 174 8.73 13.30 -52.12
CA GLN A 174 7.97 13.32 -53.37
C GLN A 174 6.53 12.84 -53.12
N HIS A 175 5.55 13.49 -53.75
CA HIS A 175 4.13 13.15 -53.61
C HIS A 175 3.68 12.24 -54.76
N TRP A 176 3.82 10.93 -54.54
CA TRP A 176 3.60 9.90 -55.55
C TRP A 176 2.13 9.62 -55.82
N VAL A 177 1.29 9.71 -54.78
CA VAL A 177 -0.13 9.38 -54.86
C VAL A 177 -0.94 10.44 -54.14
N ALA A 178 -2.00 10.95 -54.79
CA ALA A 178 -2.91 11.92 -54.21
C ALA A 178 -4.36 11.49 -54.48
N ALA A 179 -5.31 12.00 -53.68
CA ALA A 179 -6.72 11.89 -54.01
C ALA A 179 -7.11 12.98 -55.04
N ASP A 180 -7.88 12.61 -56.06
CA ASP A 180 -8.50 13.53 -57.00
C ASP A 180 -9.71 14.28 -56.39
N GLU A 181 -10.37 15.13 -57.18
CA GLU A 181 -11.53 15.91 -56.72
C GLU A 181 -12.73 15.04 -56.30
N ASP A 182 -12.81 13.81 -56.83
CA ASP A 182 -13.85 12.83 -56.53
C ASP A 182 -13.42 11.87 -55.38
N GLY A 183 -12.22 12.03 -54.84
CA GLY A 183 -11.66 11.23 -53.75
C GLY A 183 -11.05 9.89 -54.19
N ASN A 184 -10.89 9.64 -55.49
CA ASN A 184 -10.18 8.47 -55.98
C ASN A 184 -8.67 8.70 -55.92
N LEU A 185 -7.91 7.66 -55.56
CA LEU A 185 -6.46 7.79 -55.55
C LEU A 185 -5.93 7.74 -56.99
N VAL A 186 -5.05 8.67 -57.32
CA VAL A 186 -4.38 8.75 -58.62
C VAL A 186 -2.87 8.87 -58.43
N ALA A 187 -2.12 8.13 -59.24
CA ALA A 187 -0.66 8.25 -59.29
C ALA A 187 -0.26 9.55 -59.99
N ASN A 188 0.74 10.24 -59.45
CA ASN A 188 1.25 11.48 -60.03
C ASN A 188 2.09 11.18 -61.28
N THR A 189 1.51 11.39 -62.46
CA THR A 189 2.16 11.10 -63.75
C THR A 189 3.41 11.96 -64.05
N ALA A 190 3.70 12.98 -63.25
CA ALA A 190 4.92 13.77 -63.37
C ALA A 190 6.13 13.13 -62.64
N ILE A 191 5.89 12.09 -61.83
CA ILE A 191 6.91 11.39 -61.05
C ILE A 191 7.09 10.00 -61.66
N ASP A 192 8.17 9.86 -62.42
CA ASP A 192 8.65 8.66 -63.09
C ASP A 192 10.18 8.69 -62.95
N ASN A 193 10.67 8.22 -61.80
CA ASN A 193 12.09 8.33 -61.46
C ASN A 193 12.96 7.33 -62.23
N ASP A 194 12.38 6.22 -62.72
CA ASP A 194 13.10 5.20 -63.49
C ASP A 194 13.01 5.42 -65.02
N LEU A 195 12.22 6.41 -65.45
CA LEU A 195 12.01 6.85 -66.84
C LEU A 195 11.43 5.75 -67.73
N ASN A 196 10.61 4.86 -67.17
CA ASN A 196 9.99 3.76 -67.90
C ASN A 196 8.66 4.14 -68.58
N GLY A 197 8.15 5.36 -68.35
CA GLY A 197 6.89 5.88 -68.89
C GLY A 197 5.66 5.53 -68.05
N VAL A 198 5.85 4.96 -66.87
CA VAL A 198 4.85 4.61 -65.87
C VAL A 198 5.11 5.46 -64.63
N ALA A 199 4.06 6.03 -64.04
CA ALA A 199 4.22 6.80 -62.81
C ALA A 199 4.66 5.87 -61.67
N ASP A 200 5.65 6.25 -60.87
CA ASP A 200 6.17 5.39 -59.79
C ASP A 200 5.10 5.03 -58.74
N GLY A 201 4.09 5.91 -58.58
CA GLY A 201 2.95 5.66 -57.69
C GLY A 201 1.88 4.72 -58.26
N LEU A 202 1.99 4.29 -59.53
CA LEU A 202 1.03 3.40 -60.17
C LEU A 202 1.14 1.99 -59.58
N GLY A 203 0.03 1.48 -59.04
CA GLY A 203 -0.02 0.20 -58.33
C GLY A 203 0.08 0.32 -56.80
N PHE A 204 0.22 1.55 -56.28
CA PHE A 204 -0.21 1.83 -54.91
C PHE A 204 -1.70 1.46 -54.76
N PRO A 205 -2.10 0.82 -53.65
CA PRO A 205 -3.48 0.32 -53.47
C PRO A 205 -4.53 1.40 -53.72
N GLY A 206 -5.40 1.18 -54.71
CA GLY A 206 -6.46 2.11 -55.10
C GLY A 206 -6.16 3.05 -56.27
N THR A 207 -4.95 3.03 -56.83
CA THR A 207 -4.58 3.88 -58.00
C THR A 207 -4.93 3.29 -59.36
N VAL A 208 -5.08 1.96 -59.45
CA VAL A 208 -5.53 1.25 -60.67
C VAL A 208 -6.97 0.82 -60.49
N ASP A 209 -7.22 0.00 -59.46
CA ASP A 209 -8.55 -0.50 -59.11
C ASP A 209 -9.02 0.09 -57.79
N ALA A 210 -10.02 0.98 -57.86
CA ALA A 210 -10.56 1.66 -56.69
C ALA A 210 -11.40 0.71 -55.82
N PHE A 211 -11.23 0.78 -54.50
CA PHE A 211 -12.04 0.03 -53.54
C PHE A 211 -12.54 0.91 -52.41
N SER A 212 -13.59 0.45 -51.73
CA SER A 212 -14.20 1.18 -50.62
C SER A 212 -13.17 1.40 -49.50
N GLY A 213 -12.81 2.66 -49.26
CA GLY A 213 -11.84 3.04 -48.24
C GLY A 213 -10.44 3.38 -48.77
N ALA A 214 -10.17 3.25 -50.08
CA ALA A 214 -8.89 3.62 -50.68
C ALA A 214 -8.47 5.07 -50.34
N ALA A 215 -9.40 6.03 -50.35
CA ALA A 215 -9.14 7.41 -49.95
C ALA A 215 -8.57 7.57 -48.53
N ARG A 216 -8.76 6.59 -47.64
CA ARG A 216 -8.25 6.63 -46.25
C ARG A 216 -6.79 6.22 -46.13
N LEU A 217 -6.17 5.73 -47.20
CA LEU A 217 -4.75 5.35 -47.24
C LEU A 217 -3.81 6.55 -47.40
N VAL A 218 -4.37 7.70 -47.79
CA VAL A 218 -3.65 8.96 -48.02
C VAL A 218 -4.24 10.00 -47.06
N GLY A 219 -3.37 10.58 -46.24
CA GLY A 219 -3.69 11.68 -45.34
C GLY A 219 -2.51 12.02 -44.45
N SER A 220 -2.39 13.30 -44.06
CA SER A 220 -1.29 13.77 -43.18
C SER A 220 -1.18 13.05 -41.84
N SER A 221 -2.25 12.41 -41.35
CA SER A 221 -2.28 11.61 -40.11
C SER A 221 -2.24 10.09 -40.36
N VAL A 222 -1.90 9.66 -41.57
CA VAL A 222 -1.93 8.26 -42.03
C VAL A 222 -0.54 7.86 -42.48
N PHE A 223 -0.08 6.74 -41.92
CA PHE A 223 1.06 5.99 -42.40
C PHE A 223 0.56 4.79 -43.21
N THR A 224 1.13 4.57 -44.40
CA THR A 224 0.80 3.42 -45.26
C THR A 224 2.10 2.75 -45.71
N PHE A 225 2.23 1.46 -45.44
CA PHE A 225 3.33 0.63 -45.93
C PHE A 225 2.81 -0.30 -47.01
N VAL A 226 3.40 -0.26 -48.21
CA VAL A 226 3.05 -1.11 -49.35
C VAL A 226 4.21 -2.06 -49.60
N VAL A 227 3.94 -3.35 -49.79
CA VAL A 227 4.98 -4.31 -50.17
C VAL A 227 5.49 -3.98 -51.56
N ASP A 228 6.80 -4.03 -51.74
CA ASP A 228 7.50 -3.64 -52.96
C ASP A 228 8.89 -4.29 -52.91
N SER A 229 9.09 -5.37 -53.69
CA SER A 229 10.32 -6.17 -53.61
C SER A 229 11.30 -5.92 -54.76
N ASP A 230 10.83 -5.31 -55.83
CA ASP A 230 11.59 -5.02 -57.04
C ASP A 230 11.62 -3.53 -57.39
N ASP A 231 11.25 -2.66 -56.43
CA ASP A 231 11.15 -1.20 -56.57
C ASP A 231 10.14 -0.77 -57.65
N ASN A 232 9.10 -1.56 -57.87
CA ASN A 232 8.05 -1.31 -58.86
C ASN A 232 6.66 -1.67 -58.30
N LEU A 233 5.90 -0.64 -57.90
CA LEU A 233 4.55 -0.85 -57.37
C LEU A 233 3.53 -1.39 -58.38
N ALA A 234 3.82 -1.39 -59.68
CA ALA A 234 2.92 -1.94 -60.69
C ALA A 234 3.01 -3.47 -60.81
N THR A 235 4.04 -4.08 -60.22
CA THR A 235 4.07 -5.51 -59.91
C THR A 235 3.45 -5.72 -58.53
N TYR A 236 2.58 -6.74 -58.42
CA TYR A 236 1.78 -6.96 -57.23
C TYR A 236 2.36 -8.09 -56.39
N GLU A 237 2.83 -7.74 -55.19
CA GLU A 237 3.46 -8.62 -54.23
C GLU A 237 2.60 -8.84 -52.97
N THR A 238 2.93 -9.93 -52.27
CA THR A 238 2.39 -10.27 -50.96
C THR A 238 3.46 -10.09 -49.88
N PHE A 239 3.02 -9.90 -48.64
CA PHE A 239 3.93 -10.09 -47.50
C PHE A 239 4.52 -11.52 -47.50
N PRO A 240 5.67 -11.76 -46.85
CA PRO A 240 6.25 -13.09 -46.74
C PRO A 240 5.31 -14.09 -46.04
N ALA A 241 4.96 -15.18 -46.73
CA ALA A 241 4.15 -16.25 -46.15
C ALA A 241 4.94 -17.11 -45.15
N GLY A 242 4.24 -17.70 -44.18
CA GLY A 242 4.84 -18.57 -43.16
C GLY A 242 5.66 -17.84 -42.08
N MET A 243 5.58 -16.51 -42.02
CA MET A 243 6.20 -15.69 -40.98
C MET A 243 5.18 -14.73 -40.36
N GLN A 244 5.46 -14.28 -39.14
CA GLN A 244 4.64 -13.29 -38.46
C GLN A 244 4.96 -11.90 -38.99
N ILE A 245 3.99 -11.21 -39.57
CA ILE A 245 4.13 -9.82 -40.01
C ILE A 245 3.84 -8.91 -38.82
N ARG A 246 4.86 -8.15 -38.42
CA ARG A 246 4.86 -7.30 -37.23
C ARG A 246 5.00 -5.84 -37.61
N ILE A 247 4.18 -5.01 -36.99
CA ILE A 247 4.30 -3.55 -37.05
C ILE A 247 4.40 -2.99 -35.64
N ASP A 248 5.62 -2.62 -35.23
CA ASP A 248 5.89 -1.98 -33.94
C ASP A 248 5.87 -0.46 -34.16
N ILE A 249 4.94 0.21 -33.48
CA ILE A 249 4.77 1.67 -33.47
C ILE A 249 5.12 2.15 -32.06
N ASN A 250 6.25 2.82 -31.92
CA ASN A 250 6.74 3.30 -30.62
C ASN A 250 6.55 4.81 -30.43
N GLU A 251 6.90 5.31 -29.24
CA GLU A 251 6.77 6.72 -28.85
C GLU A 251 7.68 7.70 -29.62
N GLY A 252 8.49 7.18 -30.55
CA GLY A 252 9.29 7.95 -31.49
C GLY A 252 8.46 8.64 -32.57
N VAL A 253 7.21 8.20 -32.81
CA VAL A 253 6.31 8.88 -33.77
C VAL A 253 5.92 10.24 -33.21
N LEU A 254 6.17 11.31 -33.98
CA LEU A 254 5.87 12.68 -33.61
C LEU A 254 4.75 13.26 -34.46
N ALA A 255 3.91 14.09 -33.85
CA ALA A 255 3.00 14.95 -34.57
C ALA A 255 3.73 16.16 -35.13
N VAL A 256 3.20 16.77 -36.20
CA VAL A 256 3.64 18.10 -36.65
C VAL A 256 3.52 19.08 -35.47
N GLY A 257 4.68 19.55 -34.98
CA GLY A 257 4.80 20.32 -33.73
C GLY A 257 5.46 19.58 -32.54
N GLY A 258 6.01 18.38 -32.75
CA GLY A 258 6.93 17.70 -31.83
C GLY A 258 6.29 16.92 -30.67
N ARG A 259 4.97 16.72 -30.67
CA ARG A 259 4.29 15.93 -29.63
C ARG A 259 4.44 14.43 -29.90
N ARG A 260 4.90 13.68 -28.90
CA ARG A 260 5.08 12.22 -28.97
C ARG A 260 3.76 11.47 -28.90
N LEU A 261 3.73 10.30 -29.53
CA LEU A 261 2.69 9.30 -29.35
C LEU A 261 2.62 8.88 -27.86
N VAL A 262 1.40 8.79 -27.31
CA VAL A 262 1.18 8.42 -25.90
C VAL A 262 1.26 6.90 -25.71
N ASP A 263 0.46 6.15 -26.48
CA ASP A 263 0.37 4.70 -26.36
C ASP A 263 1.08 4.06 -27.54
N ARG A 264 2.13 3.30 -27.27
CA ARG A 264 2.75 2.43 -28.28
C ARG A 264 1.75 1.37 -28.75
N GLY A 265 1.92 0.84 -29.96
CA GLY A 265 1.09 -0.23 -30.49
C GLY A 265 1.91 -1.29 -31.21
N LEU A 266 1.48 -2.54 -31.11
CA LEU A 266 2.00 -3.64 -31.91
C LEU A 266 0.85 -4.33 -32.64
N ALA A 267 0.86 -4.24 -33.96
CA ALA A 267 -0.07 -4.96 -34.81
C ALA A 267 0.62 -6.18 -35.45
N CYS A 268 -0.06 -7.32 -35.42
CA CYS A 268 0.45 -8.60 -35.90
C CYS A 268 -0.56 -9.29 -36.82
N THR A 269 -0.10 -9.81 -37.96
CA THR A 269 -0.90 -10.56 -38.95
C THR A 269 -0.04 -11.60 -39.66
N THR A 270 -0.68 -12.53 -40.37
CA THR A 270 -0.04 -13.51 -41.25
C THR A 270 -0.60 -13.43 -42.66
N VAL A 271 0.05 -14.14 -43.60
CA VAL A 271 -0.46 -14.37 -44.95
C VAL A 271 -1.08 -15.77 -45.01
N GLY A 272 -2.39 -15.82 -45.26
CA GLY A 272 -3.22 -16.99 -45.09
C GLY A 272 -3.76 -17.14 -43.66
N PRO A 273 -4.35 -18.29 -43.31
CA PRO A 273 -4.80 -18.57 -41.94
C PRO A 273 -3.64 -18.53 -40.95
N ASP A 274 -3.90 -18.00 -39.76
CA ASP A 274 -2.89 -17.93 -38.70
C ASP A 274 -2.70 -19.29 -38.01
N THR A 275 -1.65 -20.01 -38.41
CA THR A 275 -1.21 -21.26 -37.79
C THR A 275 0.13 -21.12 -37.07
N ILE A 276 0.61 -19.89 -36.88
CA ILE A 276 1.92 -19.62 -36.33
C ILE A 276 1.80 -19.61 -34.81
N ALA A 277 2.66 -20.36 -34.13
CA ALA A 277 2.61 -20.44 -32.67
C ALA A 277 3.39 -19.28 -32.03
N PRO A 278 2.84 -18.63 -30.99
CA PRO A 278 3.55 -17.59 -30.26
C PRO A 278 4.73 -18.18 -29.49
N GLN A 279 5.79 -17.39 -29.30
CA GLN A 279 6.97 -17.82 -28.55
C GLN A 279 7.43 -16.73 -27.58
N PRO A 280 8.15 -17.09 -26.49
CA PRO A 280 8.88 -16.11 -25.71
C PRO A 280 9.90 -15.42 -26.62
N ARG A 281 9.95 -14.09 -26.64
CA ARG A 281 10.84 -13.35 -27.55
C ARG A 281 12.29 -13.59 -27.14
N ARG A 282 13.17 -13.90 -28.09
CA ARG A 282 14.58 -14.21 -27.82
C ARG A 282 15.54 -13.29 -28.55
N THR A 283 16.74 -13.10 -28.00
CA THR A 283 17.84 -12.47 -28.73
C THR A 283 18.21 -13.32 -29.95
N PRO A 284 18.65 -12.73 -31.07
CA PRO A 284 19.17 -13.49 -32.20
C PRO A 284 20.27 -14.49 -31.80
N PRO A 285 20.46 -15.60 -32.55
CA PRO A 285 21.59 -16.52 -32.35
C PRO A 285 22.94 -15.77 -32.33
N PRO A 286 23.94 -16.25 -31.57
CA PRO A 286 24.05 -17.59 -30.96
C PRO A 286 23.51 -17.72 -29.53
N GLN A 287 23.10 -16.62 -28.88
CA GLN A 287 22.77 -16.65 -27.44
C GLN A 287 21.33 -17.10 -27.15
N SER A 288 20.37 -16.77 -28.02
CA SER A 288 18.95 -17.20 -27.95
C SER A 288 18.31 -17.08 -26.56
N ARG A 289 18.65 -16.01 -25.82
CA ARG A 289 18.16 -15.73 -24.45
C ARG A 289 16.78 -15.11 -24.49
N PHE A 290 15.94 -15.48 -23.52
CA PHE A 290 14.63 -14.85 -23.35
C PHE A 290 14.80 -13.36 -23.02
N ILE A 291 14.09 -12.50 -23.75
CA ILE A 291 14.13 -11.05 -23.57
C ILE A 291 13.17 -10.67 -22.45
N THR A 292 13.75 -10.11 -21.40
CA THR A 292 13.05 -9.53 -20.26
C THR A 292 13.63 -8.14 -19.99
N SER A 293 12.86 -7.29 -19.31
CA SER A 293 13.36 -6.12 -18.61
C SER A 293 13.06 -6.33 -17.13
N PRO A 294 14.03 -6.34 -16.21
CA PRO A 294 15.48 -6.23 -16.41
C PRO A 294 16.08 -7.29 -17.34
N ALA A 295 17.19 -6.96 -18.01
CA ALA A 295 17.83 -7.85 -18.96
C ALA A 295 18.51 -9.04 -18.27
N GLY A 296 18.42 -10.23 -18.89
CA GLY A 296 19.02 -11.45 -18.37
C GLY A 296 20.55 -11.37 -18.27
N GLY A 297 21.08 -11.55 -17.06
CA GLY A 297 22.48 -11.48 -16.68
C GLY A 297 22.89 -10.14 -16.05
N SER A 298 21.97 -9.20 -15.91
CA SER A 298 22.21 -7.94 -15.19
C SER A 298 22.33 -8.17 -13.67
N SER A 299 23.08 -7.29 -13.00
CA SER A 299 23.30 -7.32 -11.55
C SER A 299 23.10 -5.94 -10.95
N GLY A 300 22.81 -5.87 -9.65
CA GLY A 300 22.61 -4.61 -8.95
C GLY A 300 21.34 -3.89 -9.37
N ILE A 301 20.34 -4.65 -9.83
CA ILE A 301 19.03 -4.11 -10.22
C ILE A 301 18.26 -3.72 -8.95
N ASP A 302 17.60 -2.57 -8.97
CA ASP A 302 16.70 -2.21 -7.87
C ASP A 302 15.63 -3.30 -7.72
N PRO A 303 15.46 -3.92 -6.54
CA PRO A 303 14.43 -4.93 -6.29
C PRO A 303 13.01 -4.50 -6.66
N MET A 304 12.73 -3.19 -6.71
CA MET A 304 11.44 -2.62 -7.10
C MET A 304 11.29 -2.42 -8.62
N THR A 305 12.29 -2.76 -9.43
CA THR A 305 12.22 -2.60 -10.88
C THR A 305 11.13 -3.52 -11.45
N PRO A 306 10.13 -3.00 -12.18
CA PRO A 306 9.07 -3.82 -12.74
C PRO A 306 9.64 -4.82 -13.75
N ILE A 307 9.15 -6.06 -13.68
CA ILE A 307 9.51 -7.11 -14.64
C ILE A 307 8.58 -7.01 -15.84
N VAL A 308 9.15 -6.79 -17.03
CA VAL A 308 8.45 -6.85 -18.31
C VAL A 308 8.94 -8.04 -19.10
N VAL A 309 8.01 -8.86 -19.58
CA VAL A 309 8.26 -10.00 -20.46
C VAL A 309 7.76 -9.69 -21.87
N GLU A 310 8.49 -10.18 -22.88
CA GLU A 310 8.13 -9.96 -24.28
C GLU A 310 7.87 -11.27 -25.04
N PHE A 311 6.87 -11.27 -25.90
CA PHE A 311 6.50 -12.38 -26.77
C PHE A 311 6.67 -12.01 -28.25
N THR A 312 6.64 -13.01 -29.14
CA THR A 312 6.77 -12.80 -30.59
C THR A 312 5.55 -12.17 -31.24
N GLU A 313 4.40 -12.13 -30.56
CA GLU A 313 3.13 -11.58 -31.06
C GLU A 313 2.12 -11.32 -29.92
N PRO A 314 0.96 -10.71 -30.19
CA PRO A 314 -0.15 -10.59 -29.26
C PRO A 314 -0.60 -11.92 -28.64
N ILE A 315 -0.63 -11.98 -27.31
CA ILE A 315 -1.02 -13.16 -26.53
C ILE A 315 -2.35 -12.89 -25.84
N GLN A 316 -3.17 -13.91 -25.62
CA GLN A 316 -4.33 -13.82 -24.74
C GLN A 316 -3.88 -13.53 -23.30
N PRO A 317 -4.20 -12.37 -22.71
CA PRO A 317 -3.69 -11.97 -21.39
C PRO A 317 -3.93 -13.04 -20.31
N THR A 318 -5.12 -13.64 -20.33
CA THR A 318 -5.56 -14.65 -19.34
C THR A 318 -4.83 -15.99 -19.46
N THR A 319 -4.03 -16.20 -20.51
CA THR A 319 -3.16 -17.39 -20.63
C THR A 319 -1.75 -17.14 -20.13
N VAL A 320 -1.36 -15.87 -19.96
CA VAL A 320 -0.07 -15.48 -19.38
C VAL A 320 -0.13 -15.45 -17.86
N GLY A 321 -1.21 -14.91 -17.31
CA GLY A 321 -1.48 -14.81 -15.87
C GLY A 321 -2.85 -14.22 -15.59
N GLU A 322 -3.15 -13.95 -14.32
CA GLU A 322 -4.41 -13.30 -13.94
C GLU A 322 -4.35 -11.78 -14.12
N LEU A 323 -5.46 -11.18 -14.55
CA LEU A 323 -5.63 -9.73 -14.60
C LEU A 323 -5.91 -9.17 -13.19
N PRO A 324 -5.49 -7.94 -12.86
CA PRO A 324 -5.65 -7.34 -11.52
C PRO A 324 -7.11 -6.93 -11.22
N LEU A 325 -7.96 -7.92 -10.91
CA LEU A 325 -9.39 -7.73 -10.63
C LEU A 325 -9.69 -7.60 -9.13
N GLY A 326 -8.77 -7.03 -8.35
CA GLY A 326 -8.92 -6.84 -6.90
C GLY A 326 -8.84 -8.13 -6.07
N ARG A 327 -8.29 -9.21 -6.62
CA ARG A 327 -8.01 -10.47 -5.91
C ARG A 327 -6.49 -10.66 -5.72
N PRO A 328 -6.06 -11.39 -4.67
CA PRO A 328 -4.65 -11.71 -4.49
C PRO A 328 -4.07 -12.47 -5.70
N PRO A 329 -2.91 -12.06 -6.25
CA PRO A 329 -2.31 -12.70 -7.41
C PRO A 329 -2.02 -14.19 -7.20
N GLN A 330 -2.11 -15.00 -8.25
CA GLN A 330 -1.87 -16.45 -8.20
C GLN A 330 -0.60 -16.84 -8.97
N LEU A 331 -0.10 -18.06 -8.75
CA LEU A 331 0.98 -18.60 -9.57
C LEU A 331 0.47 -18.89 -10.98
N SER A 332 1.22 -18.46 -11.99
CA SER A 332 0.92 -18.78 -13.39
C SER A 332 1.62 -20.08 -13.81
N ALA A 333 0.95 -20.87 -14.65
CA ALA A 333 1.57 -22.04 -15.29
C ALA A 333 2.44 -21.62 -16.50
N ALA A 334 2.14 -20.48 -17.13
CA ALA A 334 2.80 -19.98 -18.32
C ALA A 334 4.10 -19.24 -18.03
N LEU A 335 4.13 -18.47 -16.96
CA LEU A 335 5.28 -17.71 -16.50
C LEU A 335 5.51 -17.99 -15.02
N SER A 336 6.77 -18.09 -14.62
CA SER A 336 7.17 -18.13 -13.21
C SER A 336 8.26 -17.10 -12.97
N VAL A 337 8.10 -16.35 -11.88
CA VAL A 337 9.14 -15.52 -11.29
C VAL A 337 9.53 -16.19 -10.00
N ALA A 338 10.82 -16.46 -9.79
CA ALA A 338 11.29 -17.08 -8.58
C ALA A 338 12.59 -16.44 -8.11
N PHE A 339 12.87 -16.44 -6.82
CA PHE A 339 14.15 -16.00 -6.28
C PHE A 339 14.68 -16.99 -5.24
N GLY A 340 15.94 -16.79 -4.85
CA GLY A 340 16.58 -17.62 -3.84
C GLY A 340 17.50 -18.70 -4.41
N PRO A 341 18.34 -19.31 -3.56
CA PRO A 341 19.20 -20.40 -3.97
C PRO A 341 18.37 -21.65 -4.29
N SER A 342 18.94 -22.58 -5.06
CA SER A 342 18.25 -23.80 -5.52
C SER A 342 17.71 -24.71 -4.39
N THR A 343 18.23 -24.59 -3.17
CA THR A 343 17.78 -25.33 -1.99
C THR A 343 16.59 -24.69 -1.26
N SER A 344 16.28 -23.42 -1.54
CA SER A 344 15.21 -22.65 -0.88
C SER A 344 14.59 -21.62 -1.84
N ARG A 345 14.28 -22.10 -3.05
CA ARG A 345 13.70 -21.28 -4.13
C ARG A 345 12.24 -20.93 -3.82
N VAL A 346 11.87 -19.69 -4.10
CA VAL A 346 10.56 -19.10 -3.78
C VAL A 346 9.90 -18.66 -5.06
N ASP A 347 8.74 -19.20 -5.40
CA ASP A 347 7.93 -18.71 -6.51
C ASP A 347 7.10 -17.50 -6.07
N VAL A 348 7.10 -16.44 -6.89
CA VAL A 348 6.42 -15.18 -6.64
C VAL A 348 5.15 -15.13 -7.50
N PRO A 349 3.94 -15.10 -6.90
CA PRO A 349 2.71 -14.84 -7.62
C PRO A 349 2.68 -13.42 -8.19
N PHE A 350 1.99 -13.22 -9.31
CA PHE A 350 1.87 -11.90 -9.94
C PHE A 350 0.60 -11.78 -10.77
N ASN A 351 0.11 -10.54 -10.90
CA ASN A 351 -0.87 -10.19 -11.93
C ASN A 351 -0.13 -9.76 -13.18
N VAL A 352 -0.79 -9.86 -14.33
CA VAL A 352 -0.25 -9.43 -15.62
C VAL A 352 -1.03 -8.23 -16.13
N LEU A 353 -0.32 -7.23 -16.60
CA LEU A 353 -0.92 -6.06 -17.25
C LEU A 353 -0.20 -5.80 -18.57
N PRO A 354 -0.91 -5.63 -19.70
CA PRO A 354 -0.26 -5.23 -20.93
C PRO A 354 0.27 -3.80 -20.78
N VAL A 355 1.45 -3.52 -21.35
CA VAL A 355 2.11 -2.21 -21.24
C VAL A 355 1.33 -1.09 -21.96
N SER A 356 0.42 -1.46 -22.86
CA SER A 356 -0.45 -0.57 -23.62
C SER A 356 -1.72 -1.34 -24.02
N PRO A 357 -2.89 -0.70 -24.14
CA PRO A 357 -4.09 -1.34 -24.68
C PRO A 357 -3.90 -1.84 -26.13
N PHE A 358 -2.86 -1.36 -26.83
CA PHE A 358 -2.54 -1.72 -28.21
C PHE A 358 -1.29 -2.61 -28.35
N ASP A 359 -0.67 -3.07 -27.26
CA ASP A 359 0.48 -3.98 -27.28
C ASP A 359 0.28 -5.14 -26.31
N LEU A 360 -0.36 -6.20 -26.81
CA LEU A 360 -0.58 -7.46 -26.08
C LEU A 360 0.60 -8.44 -26.22
N SER A 361 1.77 -7.99 -26.68
CA SER A 361 2.99 -8.81 -26.74
C SER A 361 3.94 -8.56 -25.59
N ARG A 362 3.71 -7.51 -24.80
CA ARG A 362 4.53 -7.14 -23.66
C ARG A 362 3.67 -7.01 -22.42
N TYR A 363 4.06 -7.69 -21.36
CA TYR A 363 3.34 -7.69 -20.09
C TYR A 363 4.26 -7.27 -18.97
N GLU A 364 3.80 -6.29 -18.20
CA GLU A 364 4.36 -5.98 -16.89
C GLU A 364 3.79 -6.95 -15.86
N LEU A 365 4.66 -7.50 -15.02
CA LEU A 365 4.31 -8.42 -13.95
C LEU A 365 4.19 -7.63 -12.64
N GLN A 366 2.97 -7.51 -12.12
CA GLN A 366 2.71 -6.91 -10.83
C GLN A 366 2.87 -7.98 -9.74
N LEU A 367 4.06 -8.02 -9.13
CA LEU A 367 4.42 -9.03 -8.13
C LEU A 367 3.56 -8.89 -6.86
N ALA A 368 3.24 -10.02 -6.23
CA ALA A 368 2.46 -10.07 -5.00
C ALA A 368 3.24 -9.57 -3.77
N PHE A 369 4.57 -9.56 -3.83
CA PHE A 369 5.45 -9.07 -2.78
C PHE A 369 6.82 -8.73 -3.35
N ASP A 370 7.54 -7.89 -2.60
CA ASP A 370 8.84 -7.34 -2.97
C ASP A 370 9.92 -8.42 -3.08
N LEU A 371 10.81 -8.26 -4.06
CA LEU A 371 12.00 -9.11 -4.20
C LEU A 371 13.03 -8.73 -3.13
N PRO A 372 13.79 -9.68 -2.58
CA PRO A 372 14.83 -9.34 -1.62
C PRO A 372 15.94 -8.52 -2.28
N GLY A 373 16.49 -7.55 -1.55
CA GLY A 373 17.75 -6.88 -1.90
C GLY A 373 18.98 -7.75 -1.66
N ASP A 374 20.11 -7.29 -2.18
CA ASP A 374 21.43 -7.87 -1.88
C ASP A 374 21.76 -7.66 -0.40
N GLY A 375 22.04 -8.75 0.30
CA GLY A 375 22.56 -8.67 1.67
C GLY A 375 24.03 -8.26 1.67
N PRO A 376 24.61 -7.90 2.82
CA PRO A 376 26.04 -7.57 2.87
C PRO A 376 26.90 -8.79 2.49
N ASP A 377 28.02 -8.55 1.81
CA ASP A 377 28.93 -9.56 1.23
C ASP A 377 29.45 -10.61 2.23
N ASP A 378 29.43 -10.30 3.53
CA ASP A 378 29.93 -11.11 4.63
C ASP A 378 28.87 -12.00 5.29
N ALA A 379 27.59 -11.83 4.94
CA ALA A 379 26.52 -12.69 5.43
C ALA A 379 26.53 -14.05 4.71
N PRO A 380 26.42 -15.19 5.44
CA PRO A 380 26.50 -16.54 4.85
C PRO A 380 25.26 -16.96 4.03
N CYS A 381 24.56 -16.00 3.41
CA CYS A 381 23.20 -16.17 2.93
C CYS A 381 23.00 -17.00 1.66
N GLY A 382 24.05 -17.33 0.92
CA GLY A 382 23.85 -17.74 -0.48
C GLY A 382 23.20 -16.60 -1.29
N VAL A 383 22.74 -16.90 -2.51
CA VAL A 383 22.30 -15.89 -3.49
C VAL A 383 20.78 -15.70 -3.43
N PHE A 384 20.27 -15.01 -2.39
CA PHE A 384 18.84 -14.67 -2.29
C PHE A 384 18.40 -13.57 -3.25
N ASN A 385 19.35 -12.74 -3.69
CA ASN A 385 19.15 -11.66 -4.66
C ASN A 385 19.05 -12.16 -6.12
N LEU A 386 19.27 -13.45 -6.40
CA LEU A 386 19.08 -14.00 -7.75
C LEU A 386 17.60 -14.21 -8.03
N VAL A 387 17.12 -13.57 -9.09
CA VAL A 387 15.75 -13.66 -9.59
C VAL A 387 15.79 -14.38 -10.93
N ASP A 388 15.01 -15.44 -11.06
CA ASP A 388 14.80 -16.22 -12.27
C ASP A 388 13.41 -15.95 -12.83
N ILE A 389 13.33 -15.79 -14.15
CA ILE A 389 12.10 -15.67 -14.91
C ILE A 389 12.06 -16.82 -15.90
N THR A 390 11.02 -17.66 -15.84
CA THR A 390 10.86 -18.81 -16.73
C THR A 390 9.51 -18.76 -17.43
N ALA A 391 9.53 -18.91 -18.76
CA ALA A 391 8.35 -19.15 -19.59
C ALA A 391 8.24 -20.64 -19.94
N SER A 392 7.07 -21.23 -19.70
CA SER A 392 6.79 -22.64 -19.90
C SER A 392 6.26 -22.91 -21.31
N ALA A 393 6.63 -24.05 -21.91
CA ALA A 393 6.10 -24.50 -23.19
C ALA A 393 4.63 -24.98 -23.06
N GLY A 394 3.79 -24.68 -24.05
CA GLY A 394 2.41 -25.17 -24.16
C GLY A 394 1.42 -24.58 -23.16
N GLN A 395 1.65 -23.35 -22.67
CA GLN A 395 0.86 -22.74 -21.58
C GLN A 395 0.18 -21.43 -21.97
N PHE A 396 0.73 -20.67 -22.92
CA PHE A 396 0.13 -19.42 -23.39
C PHE A 396 -0.17 -19.49 -24.89
N GLN A 397 -1.20 -18.76 -25.31
CA GLN A 397 -1.73 -18.83 -26.67
C GLN A 397 -1.92 -17.44 -27.29
N ASP A 398 -1.81 -17.37 -28.60
CA ASP A 398 -2.08 -16.17 -29.38
C ASP A 398 -3.58 -15.85 -29.44
N LEU A 399 -3.95 -14.83 -30.23
CA LEU A 399 -5.35 -14.46 -30.38
C LEU A 399 -6.19 -15.48 -31.17
N ASN A 400 -5.56 -16.41 -31.89
CA ASN A 400 -6.21 -17.42 -32.73
C ASN A 400 -6.27 -18.83 -32.08
N GLY A 401 -5.68 -19.00 -30.91
CA GLY A 401 -5.68 -20.24 -30.13
C GLY A 401 -4.48 -21.17 -30.38
N ASN A 402 -3.42 -20.72 -31.07
CA ASN A 402 -2.20 -21.50 -31.22
C ASN A 402 -1.36 -21.43 -29.93
N LEU A 403 -0.89 -22.58 -29.45
CA LEU A 403 -0.09 -22.68 -28.23
C LEU A 403 1.41 -22.57 -28.49
N ASN A 404 2.12 -21.93 -27.56
CA ASN A 404 3.57 -21.83 -27.63
C ASN A 404 4.28 -23.19 -27.52
N THR A 405 5.45 -23.32 -28.16
CA THR A 405 6.21 -24.59 -28.18
C THR A 405 7.56 -24.51 -27.48
N LEU A 406 8.14 -23.32 -27.39
CA LEU A 406 9.43 -23.07 -26.73
C LEU A 406 9.22 -22.61 -25.29
N ASN A 407 10.18 -22.98 -24.45
CA ASN A 407 10.37 -22.39 -23.13
C ASN A 407 11.13 -21.06 -23.23
N GLY A 408 11.35 -20.37 -22.11
CA GLY A 408 12.24 -19.22 -22.01
C GLY A 408 12.81 -19.12 -20.61
N THR A 409 14.06 -18.73 -20.46
CA THR A 409 14.69 -18.50 -19.15
C THR A 409 15.55 -17.26 -19.19
N ALA A 410 15.37 -16.39 -18.21
CA ALA A 410 16.21 -15.24 -17.92
C ALA A 410 16.46 -15.19 -16.41
N SER A 411 17.57 -14.60 -15.99
CA SER A 411 17.82 -14.34 -14.57
C SER A 411 18.62 -13.07 -14.40
N TYR A 412 18.44 -12.37 -13.29
CA TYR A 412 19.20 -11.16 -12.93
C TYR A 412 19.39 -11.14 -11.42
N SER A 413 20.36 -10.37 -10.91
CA SER A 413 20.52 -10.16 -9.48
C SER A 413 20.09 -8.77 -9.04
N THR A 414 19.37 -8.70 -7.93
CA THR A 414 19.00 -7.44 -7.28
C THR A 414 20.21 -6.84 -6.53
N GLY A 415 20.17 -5.52 -6.30
CA GLY A 415 21.12 -4.76 -5.48
C GLY A 415 20.58 -4.43 -4.09
N GLU A 416 21.24 -3.52 -3.37
CA GLU A 416 20.96 -3.09 -1.97
C GLU A 416 19.59 -2.39 -1.75
N GLY A 417 18.68 -2.38 -2.73
CA GLY A 417 17.39 -1.68 -2.62
C GLY A 417 16.50 -2.20 -1.47
N PRO A 418 15.26 -1.70 -1.31
CA PRO A 418 14.45 -1.94 -0.12
C PRO A 418 14.43 -3.40 0.29
N GLY A 419 14.98 -3.68 1.48
CA GLY A 419 15.09 -5.04 1.98
C GLY A 419 13.72 -5.56 2.43
N LEU A 420 13.59 -6.88 2.51
CA LEU A 420 12.45 -7.50 3.17
C LEU A 420 12.40 -7.06 4.62
N VAL A 421 11.21 -6.69 5.10
CA VAL A 421 10.99 -6.26 6.47
C VAL A 421 10.27 -7.36 7.25
N ASN A 422 10.76 -7.66 8.45
CA ASN A 422 10.07 -8.46 9.46
C ASN A 422 10.23 -7.77 10.82
N ALA A 423 9.40 -6.76 11.05
CA ALA A 423 9.43 -5.96 12.26
C ALA A 423 8.57 -6.60 13.37
N PRO A 424 8.92 -6.42 14.65
CA PRO A 424 8.04 -6.78 15.76
C PRO A 424 6.69 -6.06 15.64
N VAL A 425 5.68 -6.57 16.34
CA VAL A 425 4.33 -6.00 16.36
C VAL A 425 3.90 -5.65 17.79
N THR A 426 2.88 -4.80 17.92
CA THR A 426 2.28 -4.41 19.20
C THR A 426 1.89 -5.65 20.03
N PRO A 427 2.15 -5.65 21.36
CA PRO A 427 2.51 -4.50 22.21
C PRO A 427 3.99 -4.12 22.27
N ASP A 428 4.90 -4.92 21.70
CA ASP A 428 6.34 -4.77 21.95
C ASP A 428 7.03 -3.79 21.00
N THR A 429 6.33 -2.73 20.57
CA THR A 429 6.84 -1.78 19.58
C THR A 429 6.41 -0.35 19.83
N VAL A 430 7.31 0.58 19.49
CA VAL A 430 6.98 1.99 19.25
C VAL A 430 7.43 2.36 17.84
N TYR A 431 6.58 3.06 17.10
CA TYR A 431 6.86 3.47 15.72
C TYR A 431 7.36 4.90 15.73
N VAL A 432 8.32 5.21 14.86
CA VAL A 432 8.96 6.52 14.77
C VAL A 432 8.88 7.02 13.33
N ALA A 433 8.21 8.14 13.11
CA ALA A 433 8.33 8.86 11.85
C ALA A 433 9.59 9.72 11.87
N ARG A 434 10.31 9.67 10.76
CA ARG A 434 11.53 10.43 10.52
C ARG A 434 11.28 11.41 9.40
N THR A 435 11.69 12.65 9.62
CA THR A 435 11.62 13.74 8.65
C THR A 435 13.03 14.22 8.30
N GLY A 436 13.19 14.88 7.15
CA GLY A 436 14.48 15.39 6.68
C GLY A 436 14.64 15.17 5.18
N ALA A 437 15.89 15.09 4.71
CA ALA A 437 16.20 14.84 3.30
C ALA A 437 15.64 13.49 2.80
N GLU A 438 15.54 12.51 3.70
CA GLU A 438 14.97 11.19 3.43
C GLU A 438 13.98 10.82 4.54
N PRO A 439 12.68 11.12 4.35
CA PRO A 439 11.65 10.73 5.29
C PRO A 439 11.50 9.21 5.35
N GLY A 440 11.05 8.70 6.49
CA GLY A 440 10.91 7.26 6.67
C GLY A 440 10.26 6.84 7.98
N ILE A 441 9.91 5.56 8.08
CA ILE A 441 9.37 4.96 9.30
C ILE A 441 10.40 3.97 9.86
N SER A 442 10.66 4.08 11.16
CA SER A 442 11.48 3.14 11.92
C SER A 442 10.65 2.51 13.04
N VAL A 443 11.03 1.32 13.48
CA VAL A 443 10.35 0.60 14.58
C VAL A 443 11.35 0.30 15.68
N ILE A 444 11.04 0.74 16.90
CA ILE A 444 11.79 0.42 18.12
C ILE A 444 11.27 -0.91 18.66
N ASP A 445 12.16 -1.89 18.81
CA ASP A 445 11.86 -3.20 19.40
C ASP A 445 11.94 -3.15 20.94
N LEU A 446 10.87 -3.55 21.61
CA LEU A 446 10.80 -3.62 23.08
C LEU A 446 10.95 -5.04 23.64
N ASN A 447 10.86 -6.07 22.80
CA ASN A 447 11.02 -7.47 23.18
C ASN A 447 12.48 -7.91 23.14
N GLY A 448 13.23 -7.45 22.13
CA GLY A 448 14.68 -7.65 21.99
C GLY A 448 15.11 -9.09 21.65
N PHE A 449 14.18 -10.03 21.55
CA PHE A 449 14.42 -11.45 21.25
C PHE A 449 13.65 -11.94 20.02
N GLY A 450 13.24 -11.04 19.14
CA GLY A 450 12.51 -11.36 17.92
C GLY A 450 13.35 -12.14 16.91
N GLY A 451 12.73 -13.05 16.16
CA GLY A 451 13.37 -13.77 15.05
C GLY A 451 13.36 -13.00 13.72
N GLY A 452 13.11 -11.69 13.78
CA GLY A 452 12.90 -10.78 12.64
C GLY A 452 14.04 -10.67 11.63
N THR A 453 13.98 -9.62 10.81
CA THR A 453 15.08 -9.24 9.91
C THR A 453 16.14 -8.48 10.70
N GLY A 454 17.42 -8.66 10.36
CA GLY A 454 18.52 -8.05 11.10
C GLY A 454 19.87 -8.72 10.83
N ASN A 455 20.89 -8.37 11.59
CA ASN A 455 22.21 -8.96 11.44
C ASN A 455 22.24 -10.38 12.04
N PRO A 456 22.49 -11.45 11.27
CA PRO A 456 22.47 -12.82 11.79
C PRO A 456 23.70 -13.19 12.64
N VAL A 457 24.69 -12.31 12.79
CA VAL A 457 25.93 -12.63 13.52
C VAL A 457 25.67 -12.72 15.03
N TYR A 458 26.16 -13.81 15.64
CA TYR A 458 26.15 -14.04 17.09
C TYR A 458 27.35 -14.89 17.54
N ASP A 459 27.65 -14.90 18.83
CA ASP A 459 28.61 -15.80 19.45
C ASP A 459 27.96 -17.16 19.77
N PRO A 460 28.39 -18.28 19.15
CA PRO A 460 27.81 -19.60 19.40
C PRO A 460 28.12 -20.14 20.81
N THR A 461 29.08 -19.56 21.54
CA THR A 461 29.35 -19.90 22.94
C THR A 461 28.46 -19.14 23.92
N PHE A 462 27.78 -18.08 23.44
CA PHE A 462 26.95 -17.17 24.24
C PHE A 462 27.69 -16.55 25.42
N GLN A 463 28.99 -16.29 25.27
CA GLN A 463 29.84 -15.66 26.30
C GLN A 463 30.17 -14.21 25.97
N THR A 464 30.05 -13.81 24.71
CA THR A 464 30.33 -12.46 24.23
C THR A 464 29.17 -11.93 23.39
N PHE A 465 28.91 -10.64 23.51
CA PHE A 465 27.84 -9.94 22.80
C PHE A 465 28.41 -8.61 22.30
N GLN A 466 28.18 -8.29 21.03
CA GLN A 466 28.60 -7.01 20.44
C GLN A 466 27.39 -6.20 20.02
N ARG A 467 27.53 -4.86 20.03
CA ARG A 467 26.47 -3.96 19.58
C ARG A 467 26.08 -4.29 18.13
N GLY A 468 24.78 -4.45 17.88
CA GLY A 468 24.25 -4.73 16.56
C GLY A 468 24.30 -6.20 16.13
N TRP A 469 24.74 -7.11 17.00
CA TRP A 469 24.59 -8.56 16.80
C TRP A 469 23.19 -9.02 17.22
N THR A 470 22.75 -10.15 16.70
CA THR A 470 21.43 -10.68 17.04
C THR A 470 21.39 -11.27 18.45
N TYR A 471 20.31 -10.94 19.16
CA TYR A 471 19.97 -11.44 20.47
C TYR A 471 18.93 -12.56 20.37
N PHE A 472 18.41 -12.86 19.17
CA PHE A 472 17.47 -13.97 18.97
C PHE A 472 17.99 -15.31 19.51
N PRO A 473 19.28 -15.68 19.33
CA PRO A 473 19.84 -16.92 19.91
C PRO A 473 19.84 -16.94 21.45
N LEU A 474 19.79 -15.78 22.09
CA LEU A 474 19.74 -15.62 23.55
C LEU A 474 18.33 -15.71 24.11
N ASN A 475 17.32 -15.75 23.24
CA ASN A 475 15.96 -16.05 23.66
C ASN A 475 15.97 -17.39 24.42
N PRO A 476 15.53 -17.45 25.69
CA PRO A 476 15.56 -18.66 26.50
C PRO A 476 14.86 -19.86 25.83
N ASN A 477 13.82 -19.62 25.02
CA ASN A 477 13.16 -20.68 24.26
C ASN A 477 14.01 -21.23 23.11
N VAL A 478 14.88 -20.41 22.53
CA VAL A 478 15.83 -20.83 21.49
C VAL A 478 17.04 -21.51 22.14
N LEU A 479 17.65 -20.83 23.12
CA LEU A 479 18.89 -21.24 23.78
C LEU A 479 18.77 -22.58 24.51
N LEU A 480 17.74 -22.75 25.33
CA LEU A 480 17.63 -23.89 26.25
C LEU A 480 16.87 -25.07 25.66
N GLN A 481 15.95 -24.79 24.72
CA GLN A 481 14.95 -25.76 24.29
C GLN A 481 14.50 -25.61 22.82
N GLY A 482 15.25 -24.88 21.98
CA GLY A 482 14.85 -24.52 20.61
C GLY A 482 14.50 -25.72 19.72
N ALA A 483 15.24 -26.82 19.84
CA ALA A 483 14.97 -28.05 19.08
C ALA A 483 13.70 -28.81 19.56
N THR A 484 13.20 -28.49 20.75
CA THR A 484 12.07 -29.20 21.39
C THR A 484 10.76 -28.42 21.36
N VAL A 485 10.81 -27.11 21.10
CA VAL A 485 9.62 -26.30 20.86
C VAL A 485 9.02 -26.61 19.47
N PHE A 486 7.74 -26.30 19.29
CA PHE A 486 7.07 -26.49 18.00
C PHE A 486 6.42 -25.18 17.52
N PRO A 487 6.69 -24.73 16.28
CA PRO A 487 7.78 -25.20 15.42
C PRO A 487 9.17 -25.09 16.08
N PRO A 488 10.16 -25.92 15.71
CA PRO A 488 11.52 -25.79 16.23
C PRO A 488 12.10 -24.42 15.90
N LEU A 489 12.84 -23.85 16.85
CA LEU A 489 13.58 -22.61 16.68
C LEU A 489 15.08 -22.89 16.67
N GLY A 490 15.79 -22.13 15.86
CA GLY A 490 17.24 -22.12 15.82
C GLY A 490 17.75 -20.75 15.38
N PRO A 491 19.02 -20.42 15.67
CA PRO A 491 19.63 -19.19 15.21
C PRO A 491 19.53 -19.03 13.69
N GLY A 492 19.26 -17.80 13.24
CA GLY A 492 19.32 -17.46 11.83
C GLY A 492 20.75 -17.45 11.30
N SER A 493 20.88 -17.64 9.99
CA SER A 493 22.14 -17.52 9.27
C SER A 493 22.09 -16.41 8.22
N CYS A 494 20.98 -15.68 8.14
CA CYS A 494 20.71 -14.74 7.08
C CYS A 494 20.09 -13.45 7.56
N THR A 495 20.22 -12.37 6.79
CA THR A 495 19.60 -11.10 7.18
C THR A 495 18.07 -11.16 7.22
N VAL A 496 17.46 -12.01 6.38
CA VAL A 496 16.00 -12.26 6.39
C VAL A 496 15.50 -12.96 7.67
N ASN A 497 16.38 -13.65 8.41
CA ASN A 497 16.06 -14.30 9.68
C ASN A 497 17.08 -13.96 10.79
N GLY A 498 17.72 -12.80 10.66
CA GLY A 498 18.86 -12.42 11.50
C GLY A 498 18.44 -12.17 12.94
N GLY A 499 17.22 -11.72 13.16
CA GLY A 499 16.66 -11.45 14.47
C GLY A 499 16.98 -10.05 15.00
N SER A 500 16.38 -9.76 16.16
CA SER A 500 16.52 -8.49 16.87
C SER A 500 17.94 -8.27 17.41
N ALA A 501 18.39 -7.02 17.46
CA ALA A 501 19.66 -6.62 18.07
C ALA A 501 19.55 -6.32 19.58
N GLY A 502 18.40 -6.59 20.20
CA GLY A 502 18.13 -6.34 21.61
C GLY A 502 17.03 -5.29 21.84
N VAL A 503 16.68 -5.07 23.10
CA VAL A 503 15.67 -4.08 23.52
C VAL A 503 16.13 -2.66 23.24
N PHE A 504 15.19 -1.78 22.89
CA PHE A 504 15.41 -0.38 22.50
C PHE A 504 16.32 -0.20 21.28
N THR A 505 16.44 -1.24 20.45
CA THR A 505 17.13 -1.14 19.16
C THR A 505 16.13 -0.89 18.03
N LEU A 506 16.61 -0.27 16.96
CA LEU A 506 15.83 -0.13 15.74
C LEU A 506 15.82 -1.46 14.97
N SER A 507 14.62 -1.89 14.60
CA SER A 507 14.42 -3.00 13.68
C SER A 507 15.03 -2.66 12.32
N LYS A 508 15.59 -3.67 11.67
CA LYS A 508 16.26 -3.51 10.38
C LYS A 508 15.59 -4.35 9.31
N ASP A 509 15.67 -3.90 8.06
CA ASP A 509 15.29 -4.72 6.90
C ASP A 509 16.41 -5.72 6.53
N SER A 510 16.19 -6.54 5.50
CA SER A 510 17.19 -7.52 5.03
C SER A 510 18.46 -6.89 4.42
N SER A 511 18.45 -5.58 4.13
CA SER A 511 19.62 -4.78 3.73
C SER A 511 20.32 -4.11 4.92
N LEU A 512 19.87 -4.42 6.16
CA LEU A 512 20.36 -3.86 7.43
C LEU A 512 20.09 -2.36 7.63
N ASN A 513 19.13 -1.81 6.89
CA ASN A 513 18.65 -0.42 7.02
C ASN A 513 17.55 -0.32 8.09
N ASP A 514 17.60 0.73 8.92
CA ASP A 514 16.63 0.97 10.00
C ASP A 514 15.43 1.85 9.59
N LYS A 515 15.45 2.44 8.39
CA LYS A 515 14.30 3.06 7.74
C LYS A 515 13.54 2.01 6.94
N LEU A 516 12.59 1.36 7.60
CA LEU A 516 11.81 0.25 7.04
C LEU A 516 10.85 0.72 5.93
N VAL A 517 10.40 1.98 6.00
CA VAL A 517 9.73 2.68 4.90
C VAL A 517 10.56 3.90 4.53
N ARG A 518 10.74 4.16 3.23
CA ARG A 518 11.53 5.28 2.70
C ARG A 518 11.11 5.62 1.27
N SER A 519 11.60 6.75 0.74
CA SER A 519 11.43 7.14 -0.66
C SER A 519 11.84 5.98 -1.62
N PRO A 520 11.11 5.76 -2.74
CA PRO A 520 10.01 6.58 -3.26
C PRO A 520 8.62 6.21 -2.73
N LEU A 521 8.50 5.27 -1.78
CA LEU A 521 7.19 4.82 -1.26
C LEU A 521 6.39 5.96 -0.61
N ILE A 522 7.09 6.95 -0.05
CA ILE A 522 6.52 8.09 0.66
C ILE A 522 7.34 9.35 0.36
N LEU A 523 6.69 10.51 0.41
CA LEU A 523 7.28 11.85 0.22
C LEU A 523 7.43 12.62 1.53
N SER A 524 6.57 12.36 2.50
CA SER A 524 6.55 13.00 3.82
C SER A 524 5.73 12.17 4.81
N ILE A 525 5.81 12.51 6.10
CA ILE A 525 4.99 11.89 7.14
C ILE A 525 4.40 12.99 8.01
N GLY A 526 3.08 13.03 8.13
CA GLY A 526 2.35 13.96 9.01
C GLY A 526 2.03 13.35 10.37
N ASP A 527 1.33 12.21 10.38
CA ASP A 527 0.88 11.52 11.59
C ASP A 527 0.62 10.04 11.28
N MET A 528 0.50 9.20 12.33
CA MET A 528 0.34 7.75 12.20
C MET A 528 -0.64 7.17 13.24
N ALA A 529 -1.38 6.12 12.86
CA ALA A 529 -2.20 5.33 13.78
C ALA A 529 -2.31 3.85 13.37
N LEU A 530 -2.40 2.96 14.36
CA LEU A 530 -2.72 1.55 14.14
C LEU A 530 -4.23 1.31 14.19
N GLY A 531 -4.77 0.56 13.23
CA GLY A 531 -6.17 0.17 13.16
C GLY A 531 -6.43 -1.28 13.58
N GLN A 532 -7.35 -1.92 12.85
CA GLN A 532 -7.70 -3.34 13.00
C GLN A 532 -6.51 -4.27 12.77
N SER A 533 -6.58 -5.47 13.34
CA SER A 533 -5.55 -6.50 13.12
C SER A 533 -5.66 -7.09 11.71
N LEU A 534 -4.53 -7.32 11.05
CA LEU A 534 -4.47 -7.75 9.66
C LEU A 534 -5.00 -9.16 9.43
N ASP A 535 -5.07 -10.00 10.48
CA ASP A 535 -5.63 -11.34 10.42
C ASP A 535 -7.15 -11.35 10.17
N THR A 536 -7.81 -10.20 10.27
CA THR A 536 -9.22 -10.04 9.85
C THR A 536 -9.40 -10.11 8.34
N THR A 537 -8.41 -9.69 7.56
CA THR A 537 -8.47 -9.55 6.10
C THR A 537 -7.58 -10.57 5.38
N PHE A 538 -6.34 -10.74 5.85
CA PHE A 538 -5.33 -11.63 5.27
C PHE A 538 -5.46 -13.06 5.84
N ASN A 539 -6.69 -13.54 5.92
CA ASN A 539 -7.05 -14.75 6.63
C ASN A 539 -6.93 -16.01 5.75
N ASN A 540 -6.43 -17.13 6.30
CA ASN A 540 -6.16 -18.37 5.55
C ASN A 540 -7.18 -19.50 5.84
N GLY A 541 -8.49 -19.21 5.85
CA GLY A 541 -9.56 -20.23 5.79
C GLY A 541 -10.21 -20.27 4.39
N PRO A 542 -10.48 -21.44 3.76
CA PRO A 542 -10.41 -21.69 2.31
C PRO A 542 -11.75 -21.49 1.55
N ALA A 543 -11.76 -21.32 0.23
CA ALA A 543 -11.67 -22.41 -0.76
C ALA A 543 -10.89 -22.07 -2.06
N PRO A 544 -10.13 -23.03 -2.64
CA PRO A 544 -10.20 -24.45 -2.28
C PRO A 544 -9.18 -24.92 -1.22
N PHE A 545 -8.04 -24.27 -1.01
CA PHE A 545 -7.03 -24.73 -0.02
C PHE A 545 -6.20 -23.54 0.51
N GLY A 546 -6.37 -23.20 1.79
CA GLY A 546 -5.51 -22.23 2.48
C GLY A 546 -4.07 -22.75 2.52
N CYS A 547 -3.10 -21.86 2.29
CA CYS A 547 -1.69 -22.15 2.00
C CYS A 547 -1.49 -22.99 0.72
N GLN A 548 -1.25 -22.29 -0.41
CA GLN A 548 -1.01 -22.91 -1.72
C GLN A 548 0.41 -23.47 -1.91
N SER A 549 1.34 -23.31 -0.96
CA SER A 549 2.63 -24.01 -1.01
C SER A 549 2.49 -25.36 -0.29
N GLY A 550 2.65 -26.45 -1.03
CA GLY A 550 2.39 -27.83 -0.60
C GLY A 550 3.32 -28.38 0.50
N THR A 551 3.85 -27.55 1.40
CA THR A 551 4.77 -27.92 2.47
C THR A 551 4.36 -27.44 3.88
N GLY A 552 3.23 -26.74 4.02
CA GLY A 552 2.73 -26.23 5.31
C GLY A 552 1.76 -27.15 6.06
N ASN A 553 1.97 -27.28 7.38
CA ASN A 553 1.17 -28.07 8.31
C ASN A 553 -0.32 -27.65 8.33
N LEU A 554 -1.21 -28.61 8.11
CA LEU A 554 -2.66 -28.42 8.16
C LEU A 554 -3.13 -28.00 9.57
N CYS A 555 -3.80 -26.84 9.61
CA CYS A 555 -4.72 -26.33 10.65
C CYS A 555 -4.80 -27.12 11.97
N ALA A 556 -4.63 -26.43 13.10
CA ALA A 556 -4.91 -26.94 14.44
C ALA A 556 -6.29 -27.65 14.57
N GLN A 557 -6.37 -28.71 15.39
CA GLN A 557 -7.63 -29.39 15.73
C GLN A 557 -8.52 -28.44 16.53
N ASP A 558 -9.79 -28.33 16.11
CA ASP A 558 -10.92 -27.69 16.79
C ASP A 558 -11.00 -26.14 16.78
N GLY A 559 -11.50 -25.63 15.65
CA GLY A 559 -12.65 -24.72 15.55
C GLY A 559 -12.83 -23.59 16.57
N PHE A 560 -12.51 -22.37 16.11
CA PHE A 560 -12.63 -21.04 16.72
C PHE A 560 -11.46 -20.61 17.62
N LYS A 561 -10.74 -19.56 17.19
CA LYS A 561 -9.89 -18.77 18.09
C LYS A 561 -10.76 -18.23 19.23
N ASN A 562 -10.71 -18.90 20.36
CA ASN A 562 -11.49 -18.57 21.53
C ASN A 562 -10.61 -17.88 22.55
N ILE A 563 -10.76 -16.55 22.66
CA ILE A 563 -10.03 -15.76 23.63
C ILE A 563 -10.80 -15.79 24.94
N VAL A 564 -10.38 -16.69 25.83
CA VAL A 564 -10.88 -16.75 27.21
C VAL A 564 -9.99 -15.90 28.09
N ILE A 565 -10.49 -14.77 28.56
CA ILE A 565 -9.74 -13.84 29.40
C ILE A 565 -10.15 -14.06 30.85
N ILE A 566 -9.16 -14.33 31.70
CA ILE A 566 -9.29 -14.26 33.14
C ILE A 566 -8.39 -13.14 33.67
N LEU A 567 -8.76 -12.59 34.82
CA LEU A 567 -7.90 -11.64 35.52
C LEU A 567 -6.69 -12.40 36.10
N GLY A 568 -5.49 -11.91 35.80
CA GLY A 568 -4.23 -12.47 36.28
C GLY A 568 -3.73 -11.79 37.56
N GLY A 569 -2.44 -11.44 37.58
CA GLY A 569 -1.82 -10.64 38.63
C GLY A 569 -2.40 -9.22 38.71
N PRO A 570 -1.87 -8.36 39.60
CA PRO A 570 -2.45 -7.04 39.88
C PRO A 570 -2.74 -6.16 38.66
N THR A 571 -2.00 -6.35 37.55
CA THR A 571 -2.16 -5.54 36.33
C THR A 571 -2.18 -6.34 35.01
N THR A 572 -2.38 -7.66 35.02
CA THR A 572 -2.36 -8.47 33.78
C THR A 572 -3.67 -9.18 33.45
N ILE A 573 -3.86 -9.40 32.15
CA ILE A 573 -4.80 -10.39 31.62
C ILE A 573 -4.04 -11.64 31.20
N ILE A 574 -4.64 -12.81 31.41
CA ILE A 574 -4.06 -14.08 31.02
C ILE A 574 -5.11 -14.96 30.33
N PRO A 575 -4.75 -15.73 29.29
CA PRO A 575 -5.63 -16.77 28.76
C PRO A 575 -5.77 -17.98 29.70
N GLN A 576 -6.96 -18.59 29.74
CA GLN A 576 -7.24 -19.87 30.42
C GLN A 576 -6.38 -20.98 29.78
N PRO A 577 -5.79 -21.96 30.53
CA PRO A 577 -6.19 -22.54 31.82
C PRO A 577 -5.24 -22.28 33.02
N LEU A 578 -4.32 -21.32 32.93
CA LEU A 578 -3.19 -21.21 33.87
C LEU A 578 -3.55 -20.98 35.36
N ILE A 579 -4.80 -20.66 35.69
CA ILE A 579 -5.27 -20.57 37.09
C ILE A 579 -6.46 -21.51 37.29
N PRO A 580 -6.29 -22.65 37.98
CA PRO A 580 -7.40 -23.48 38.44
C PRO A 580 -8.35 -22.64 39.31
N ASN A 581 -9.64 -22.67 39.00
CA ASN A 581 -10.74 -22.02 39.75
C ASN A 581 -10.95 -20.51 39.56
N ASN A 582 -10.32 -19.84 38.58
CA ASN A 582 -10.70 -18.47 38.20
C ASN A 582 -11.81 -18.49 37.14
N ALA A 583 -12.88 -17.73 37.37
CA ALA A 583 -13.96 -17.55 36.40
C ALA A 583 -13.52 -16.60 35.26
N PRO A 584 -13.81 -16.91 33.98
CA PRO A 584 -13.62 -15.99 32.86
C PRO A 584 -14.34 -14.66 33.08
N ILE A 585 -13.63 -13.56 32.85
CA ILE A 585 -14.24 -12.22 32.80
C ILE A 585 -14.72 -11.85 31.40
N GLN A 586 -14.14 -12.45 30.36
CA GLN A 586 -14.58 -12.31 28.98
C GLN A 586 -14.25 -13.58 28.20
N ASN A 587 -15.12 -13.96 27.26
CA ASN A 587 -14.92 -15.11 26.38
C ASN A 587 -15.40 -14.72 24.97
N VAL A 588 -14.47 -14.59 24.02
CA VAL A 588 -14.77 -14.15 22.66
C VAL A 588 -14.31 -15.21 21.65
N THR A 589 -15.26 -15.69 20.88
CA THR A 589 -15.05 -16.76 19.89
C THR A 589 -14.95 -16.16 18.48
N GLY A 590 -13.89 -16.47 17.74
CA GLY A 590 -13.74 -16.05 16.33
C GLY A 590 -13.32 -14.59 16.13
N THR A 591 -12.48 -14.03 17.01
CA THR A 591 -12.02 -12.64 16.95
C THR A 591 -10.58 -12.48 16.45
N ALA A 592 -10.23 -11.27 16.01
CA ALA A 592 -8.90 -10.86 15.55
C ALA A 592 -7.79 -11.02 16.61
N ASN A 593 -6.52 -10.93 16.22
CA ASN A 593 -5.39 -10.91 17.16
C ASN A 593 -5.47 -9.69 18.08
N ILE A 594 -5.31 -9.90 19.38
CA ILE A 594 -5.44 -8.81 20.36
C ILE A 594 -4.11 -8.06 20.53
N ALA A 595 -4.16 -6.73 20.62
CA ALA A 595 -2.99 -5.87 20.76
C ALA A 595 -2.28 -6.01 22.12
N SER A 596 -2.89 -6.69 23.09
CA SER A 596 -2.32 -6.99 24.40
C SER A 596 -1.41 -8.21 24.40
N TRP A 597 -1.21 -8.82 23.24
CA TRP A 597 -0.51 -10.08 23.13
C TRP A 597 0.31 -10.09 21.84
N ALA A 598 1.60 -10.38 21.96
CA ALA A 598 2.52 -10.61 20.85
C ALA A 598 2.76 -12.11 20.56
N PRO A 599 3.14 -12.47 19.31
CA PRO A 599 3.61 -13.82 19.02
C PRO A 599 4.95 -14.10 19.72
N SER A 600 5.30 -15.37 19.94
CA SER A 600 6.60 -15.76 20.49
C SER A 600 7.36 -16.68 19.53
N PRO A 601 8.56 -16.31 19.07
CA PRO A 601 9.22 -14.99 19.25
C PRO A 601 8.44 -13.86 18.53
N ASN A 602 8.67 -12.59 18.91
CA ASN A 602 8.04 -11.41 18.28
C ASN A 602 9.08 -10.60 17.49
N PRO A 603 9.04 -10.57 16.15
CA PRO A 603 8.16 -11.37 15.31
C PRO A 603 8.70 -12.81 15.15
N PRO A 604 7.88 -13.75 14.66
CA PRO A 604 8.35 -15.05 14.21
C PRO A 604 9.34 -14.90 13.05
N PRO A 605 10.35 -15.78 12.93
CA PRO A 605 11.30 -15.72 11.83
C PRO A 605 10.64 -15.93 10.47
N LEU A 606 11.24 -15.35 9.44
CA LEU A 606 10.84 -15.62 8.06
C LEU A 606 11.31 -17.03 7.64
N LEU A 607 10.46 -17.71 6.87
CA LEU A 607 10.73 -18.98 6.23
C LEU A 607 10.73 -18.79 4.71
N PHE A 608 11.74 -19.39 4.07
CA PHE A 608 11.82 -19.49 2.62
C PHE A 608 12.10 -20.95 2.22
N PRO A 609 11.21 -21.60 1.42
CA PRO A 609 9.96 -21.07 0.87
C PRO A 609 8.91 -20.69 1.93
N PRO A 610 8.04 -19.69 1.65
CA PRO A 610 7.03 -19.22 2.59
C PRO A 610 5.93 -20.26 2.80
N LEU A 611 5.24 -20.17 3.94
CA LEU A 611 4.09 -21.03 4.24
C LEU A 611 2.90 -20.76 3.31
N CYS A 612 2.76 -19.53 2.83
CA CYS A 612 1.80 -19.17 1.79
C CYS A 612 2.40 -18.12 0.87
N ALA A 613 2.29 -18.33 -0.44
CA ALA A 613 2.74 -17.36 -1.44
C ALA A 613 1.66 -16.29 -1.74
N SER A 614 0.38 -16.63 -1.60
CA SER A 614 -0.75 -15.72 -1.82
C SER A 614 -1.96 -16.08 -0.93
N PRO A 615 -2.34 -15.23 0.05
CA PRO A 615 -1.62 -14.03 0.48
C PRO A 615 -0.21 -14.38 0.99
N PHE A 616 0.77 -13.49 0.79
CA PHE A 616 2.16 -13.75 1.17
C PHE A 616 2.31 -13.80 2.68
N ILE A 617 2.58 -15.00 3.19
CA ILE A 617 2.77 -15.27 4.60
C ILE A 617 4.03 -16.10 4.74
N ALA A 618 5.13 -15.39 4.95
CA ALA A 618 6.45 -15.97 5.12
C ALA A 618 6.88 -16.11 6.59
N GLY A 619 6.12 -15.55 7.54
CA GLY A 619 6.40 -15.77 8.96
C GLY A 619 6.25 -17.25 9.32
N GLN A 620 7.08 -17.76 10.21
CA GLN A 620 6.85 -19.05 10.87
C GLN A 620 5.63 -18.95 11.78
N GLU A 621 4.92 -20.07 12.00
CA GLU A 621 3.90 -20.09 13.05
C GLU A 621 4.53 -19.76 14.41
N PRO A 622 3.88 -18.95 15.28
CA PRO A 622 4.37 -18.73 16.63
C PRO A 622 4.53 -20.05 17.37
N THR A 623 5.59 -20.14 18.17
CA THR A 623 5.85 -21.34 18.97
C THR A 623 4.77 -21.56 20.01
N SER A 624 4.29 -22.80 20.09
CA SER A 624 3.36 -23.24 21.12
C SER A 624 4.10 -23.88 22.29
N ILE A 625 3.68 -23.53 23.50
CA ILE A 625 4.32 -23.88 24.77
C ILE A 625 3.40 -24.76 25.65
N GLU A 626 2.63 -25.67 25.03
CA GLU A 626 1.58 -26.45 25.72
C GLU A 626 2.03 -26.95 27.10
N SER A 627 1.40 -26.41 28.14
CA SER A 627 1.58 -26.80 29.53
C SER A 627 0.33 -27.53 30.03
N PHE A 628 -0.05 -28.64 29.37
CA PHE A 628 -1.09 -29.52 29.90
C PHE A 628 -0.44 -30.82 30.43
N ASN A 629 -0.67 -31.13 31.71
CA ASN A 629 -0.28 -32.39 32.36
C ASN A 629 1.22 -32.79 32.23
N ASN A 630 2.14 -31.96 32.73
CA ASN A 630 3.58 -32.31 32.81
C ASN A 630 4.25 -32.58 31.43
N ALA A 631 3.91 -31.80 30.40
CA ALA A 631 4.76 -31.72 29.21
C ALA A 631 6.10 -31.06 29.58
N ALA A 632 7.21 -31.67 29.15
CA ALA A 632 8.56 -31.37 29.62
C ALA A 632 9.19 -30.04 29.12
N VAL A 633 8.41 -29.15 28.48
CA VAL A 633 8.90 -27.93 27.80
C VAL A 633 7.92 -26.78 28.08
N GLN A 634 8.29 -25.84 28.96
CA GLN A 634 7.50 -24.64 29.31
C GLN A 634 8.08 -23.40 28.63
N ASN A 635 7.28 -22.36 28.33
CA ASN A 635 7.83 -21.07 27.89
C ASN A 635 8.80 -20.53 28.93
N GLN A 636 10.03 -20.23 28.49
CA GLN A 636 11.09 -19.72 29.34
C GLN A 636 11.20 -18.19 29.31
N LEU A 637 10.39 -17.50 28.49
CA LEU A 637 10.28 -16.05 28.54
C LEU A 637 9.55 -15.64 29.81
N ALA A 638 10.22 -14.87 30.65
CA ALA A 638 9.68 -14.29 31.88
C ALA A 638 10.20 -12.86 32.03
N PRO A 639 9.53 -11.99 32.82
CA PRO A 639 10.10 -10.71 33.25
C PRO A 639 11.49 -10.90 33.84
N GLY A 640 12.43 -10.03 33.46
CA GLY A 640 13.80 -10.10 33.95
C GLY A 640 14.65 -8.93 33.49
N ASP A 641 15.97 -9.09 33.54
CA ASP A 641 16.89 -8.11 32.98
C ASP A 641 17.01 -8.32 31.47
N ALA A 642 16.44 -7.40 30.69
CA ALA A 642 16.45 -7.48 29.22
C ALA A 642 17.76 -7.01 28.58
N PHE A 643 18.64 -6.35 29.35
CA PHE A 643 19.91 -5.84 28.85
C PHE A 643 21.08 -6.77 29.20
N GLY A 644 21.03 -7.42 30.36
CA GLY A 644 22.17 -8.14 30.92
C GLY A 644 23.32 -7.19 31.24
N ASN A 645 24.55 -7.69 31.15
CA ASN A 645 25.76 -6.87 31.21
C ASN A 645 26.75 -7.32 30.11
N PRO A 646 26.67 -6.75 28.90
CA PRO A 646 27.49 -7.17 27.77
C PRO A 646 28.99 -6.92 28.01
N LEU A 647 29.35 -5.87 28.78
CA LEU A 647 30.74 -5.57 29.13
C LEU A 647 31.38 -6.64 30.04
N GLN A 648 30.55 -7.42 30.73
CA GLN A 648 30.98 -8.52 31.60
C GLN A 648 30.64 -9.90 31.03
N GLY A 649 30.10 -9.98 29.81
CA GLY A 649 29.65 -11.23 29.20
C GLY A 649 28.45 -11.87 29.91
N VAL A 650 27.64 -11.08 30.62
CA VAL A 650 26.41 -11.56 31.25
C VAL A 650 25.26 -11.38 30.26
N PRO A 651 24.60 -12.46 29.81
CA PRO A 651 23.48 -12.35 28.89
C PRO A 651 22.26 -11.73 29.56
N PRO A 652 21.33 -11.17 28.77
CA PRO A 652 19.97 -10.92 29.21
C PRO A 652 19.33 -12.14 29.89
N SER A 653 18.50 -11.92 30.89
CA SER A 653 17.83 -12.96 31.68
C SER A 653 16.30 -12.97 31.54
N GLY A 654 15.70 -11.98 30.86
CA GLY A 654 14.26 -11.94 30.65
C GLY A 654 13.78 -10.75 29.83
N LEU A 655 12.46 -10.53 29.83
CA LEU A 655 11.79 -9.49 29.07
C LEU A 655 11.77 -8.13 29.79
N LEU A 656 11.63 -7.06 29.02
CA LEU A 656 11.50 -5.68 29.52
C LEU A 656 10.23 -5.46 30.37
N THR A 657 9.15 -6.20 30.08
CA THR A 657 7.91 -6.10 30.84
C THR A 657 8.10 -6.59 32.28
N SER A 658 7.47 -5.93 33.25
CA SER A 658 7.53 -6.38 34.65
C SER A 658 6.58 -7.54 34.96
N GLU A 659 5.65 -7.86 34.05
CA GLU A 659 4.71 -8.97 34.20
C GLU A 659 4.47 -9.67 32.86
N GLN A 660 4.23 -10.98 32.87
CA GLN A 660 3.99 -11.75 31.66
C GLN A 660 2.50 -11.76 31.28
N ASN A 661 2.16 -11.13 30.16
CA ASN A 661 0.82 -11.12 29.54
C ASN A 661 0.80 -11.63 28.10
N SER A 662 1.96 -12.00 27.54
CA SER A 662 2.13 -12.47 26.16
C SER A 662 2.40 -13.98 26.12
N PHE A 663 1.36 -14.81 25.91
CA PHE A 663 1.58 -16.24 25.72
C PHE A 663 0.44 -16.94 24.99
N TRP A 664 0.82 -17.78 24.02
CA TRP A 664 -0.09 -18.65 23.29
C TRP A 664 -0.28 -20.00 23.93
N PHE A 665 -1.55 -20.31 24.21
CA PHE A 665 -1.99 -21.55 24.80
C PHE A 665 -2.63 -22.45 23.74
N GLY A 666 -1.80 -23.28 23.09
CA GLY A 666 -2.22 -24.45 22.33
C GLY A 666 -3.13 -24.25 21.10
N PRO A 667 -3.50 -25.34 20.41
CA PRO A 667 -2.85 -26.64 20.51
C PRO A 667 -1.43 -26.56 19.95
N SER A 668 -0.51 -27.44 20.36
CA SER A 668 0.89 -27.38 19.94
C SER A 668 1.15 -28.04 18.60
N ARG A 669 0.24 -28.90 18.11
CA ARG A 669 0.43 -29.70 16.90
C ARG A 669 -0.70 -29.49 15.86
N PRO A 670 -0.42 -29.71 14.57
CA PRO A 670 -1.38 -29.61 13.47
C PRO A 670 -2.43 -30.75 13.48
N SER A 671 -3.64 -30.50 12.96
CA SER A 671 -4.68 -31.52 12.73
C SER A 671 -4.49 -32.23 11.40
N GLN A 672 -4.75 -33.53 11.36
CA GLN A 672 -4.77 -34.30 10.11
C GLN A 672 -6.13 -34.31 9.37
N THR A 673 -7.21 -33.77 9.95
CA THR A 673 -8.57 -33.79 9.34
C THR A 673 -9.36 -32.49 9.57
N PRO A 674 -9.49 -31.59 8.57
CA PRO A 674 -10.32 -30.39 8.66
C PRO A 674 -11.74 -30.69 8.15
N ALA A 675 -12.68 -31.00 9.06
CA ALA A 675 -14.09 -31.09 8.71
C ALA A 675 -14.73 -29.69 8.78
N GLY A 676 -14.97 -29.06 7.63
CA GLY A 676 -15.70 -27.78 7.54
C GLY A 676 -14.84 -26.58 7.88
N CYS A 677 -14.13 -26.06 6.88
CA CYS A 677 -13.27 -24.90 7.06
C CYS A 677 -14.12 -23.61 7.14
N ALA A 678 -13.96 -22.82 8.20
CA ALA A 678 -14.58 -21.50 8.36
C ALA A 678 -13.49 -20.42 8.57
N THR A 679 -13.87 -19.15 8.43
CA THR A 679 -12.98 -18.02 8.11
C THR A 679 -11.72 -17.92 8.99
N TYR A 680 -11.74 -17.99 10.33
CA TYR A 680 -10.61 -17.60 11.21
C TYR A 680 -9.82 -18.73 11.89
N MET A 681 -8.78 -19.29 11.24
CA MET A 681 -8.08 -20.50 11.73
C MET A 681 -6.55 -20.43 11.94
N LEU A 682 -5.85 -19.31 11.70
CA LEU A 682 -4.37 -19.28 11.80
C LEU A 682 -3.79 -18.57 13.03
N ARG A 683 -2.63 -19.09 13.48
CA ARG A 683 -1.85 -18.64 14.66
C ARG A 683 -1.05 -17.36 14.44
N GLN A 684 -0.84 -16.94 13.19
CA GLN A 684 0.14 -15.91 12.90
C GLN A 684 -0.40 -14.52 13.20
N GLN A 685 0.29 -13.80 14.07
CA GLN A 685 0.06 -12.39 14.29
C GLN A 685 0.87 -11.59 13.28
N VAL A 686 0.22 -11.28 12.16
CA VAL A 686 0.77 -10.49 11.04
C VAL A 686 0.75 -8.98 11.30
N GLY A 687 0.38 -8.54 12.51
CA GLY A 687 0.32 -7.13 12.90
C GLY A 687 -1.07 -6.50 12.73
N GLN A 688 -1.08 -5.17 12.53
CA GLN A 688 -2.25 -4.33 12.34
C GLN A 688 -2.10 -3.47 11.08
N TYR A 689 -3.21 -2.93 10.60
CA TYR A 689 -3.15 -1.86 9.61
C TYR A 689 -2.46 -0.64 10.23
N LEU A 690 -1.41 -0.13 9.59
CA LEU A 690 -0.74 1.12 9.95
C LEU A 690 -1.14 2.20 8.95
N TYR A 691 -1.92 3.17 9.41
CA TYR A 691 -2.32 4.33 8.62
C TYR A 691 -1.32 5.46 8.84
N MET A 692 -0.83 6.05 7.75
CA MET A 692 0.15 7.13 7.78
C MET A 692 -0.23 8.24 6.80
N ILE A 693 -0.21 9.49 7.26
CA ILE A 693 -0.47 10.66 6.40
C ILE A 693 0.79 10.99 5.61
N ASP A 694 0.74 10.85 4.29
CA ASP A 694 1.73 11.46 3.39
C ASP A 694 1.16 12.77 2.83
N ARG A 695 1.44 13.87 3.53
CA ARG A 695 0.94 15.19 3.15
C ARG A 695 1.49 15.67 1.81
N GLY A 696 2.73 15.34 1.49
CA GLY A 696 3.40 15.68 0.24
C GLY A 696 2.74 15.04 -0.98
N ALA A 697 2.30 13.78 -0.83
CA ALA A 697 1.51 13.07 -1.84
C ALA A 697 0.00 13.33 -1.74
N ARG A 698 -0.46 13.95 -0.64
CA ARG A 698 -1.87 14.24 -0.32
C ARG A 698 -2.70 12.97 -0.19
N GLU A 699 -2.23 12.03 0.62
CA GLU A 699 -2.89 10.74 0.81
C GLU A 699 -2.67 10.19 2.22
N VAL A 700 -3.48 9.18 2.57
CA VAL A 700 -3.16 8.23 3.63
C VAL A 700 -2.63 6.97 2.99
N VAL A 701 -1.41 6.58 3.35
CA VAL A 701 -0.83 5.31 2.94
C VAL A 701 -1.11 4.27 4.04
N VAL A 702 -1.63 3.13 3.64
CA VAL A 702 -1.96 2.02 4.53
C VAL A 702 -0.88 0.95 4.39
N PHE A 703 -0.21 0.63 5.48
CA PHE A 703 0.84 -0.38 5.53
C PHE A 703 0.42 -1.61 6.34
N ASN A 704 1.05 -2.74 6.03
CA ASN A 704 1.14 -3.85 6.96
C ASN A 704 2.16 -3.52 8.07
N SER A 705 1.76 -3.48 9.35
CA SER A 705 2.67 -3.04 10.42
C SER A 705 3.84 -3.99 10.75
N ASN A 706 3.83 -5.24 10.27
CA ASN A 706 4.94 -6.20 10.39
C ASN A 706 5.88 -6.15 9.18
N ARG A 707 5.31 -6.02 7.97
CA ARG A 707 6.04 -6.11 6.69
C ARG A 707 6.36 -4.76 6.05
N MET A 708 5.71 -3.69 6.50
CA MET A 708 5.80 -2.36 5.90
C MET A 708 5.47 -2.31 4.40
N SER A 709 4.81 -3.35 3.89
CA SER A 709 4.29 -3.39 2.53
C SER A 709 3.05 -2.50 2.43
N VAL A 710 2.93 -1.76 1.34
CA VAL A 710 1.74 -0.94 1.06
C VAL A 710 0.56 -1.86 0.77
N VAL A 711 -0.55 -1.64 1.47
CA VAL A 711 -1.82 -2.33 1.26
C VAL A 711 -2.76 -1.47 0.43
N ASP A 712 -2.85 -0.18 0.73
CA ASP A 712 -3.70 0.76 -0.01
C ASP A 712 -3.17 2.21 0.10
N ARG A 713 -3.66 3.08 -0.79
CA ARG A 713 -3.39 4.53 -0.82
C ARG A 713 -4.70 5.29 -1.03
N ILE A 714 -5.07 6.08 -0.04
CA ILE A 714 -6.34 6.79 0.00
C ILE A 714 -6.09 8.29 -0.25
N GLN A 715 -6.51 8.78 -1.42
CA GLN A 715 -6.31 10.18 -1.81
C GLN A 715 -7.15 11.14 -0.97
N LEU A 716 -6.55 12.26 -0.57
CA LEU A 716 -7.20 13.32 0.21
C LEU A 716 -6.77 14.71 -0.29
N PRO A 717 -7.49 15.79 0.03
CA PRO A 717 -7.13 17.13 -0.46
C PRO A 717 -5.82 17.72 0.13
N ASP A 718 -5.65 17.71 1.46
CA ASP A 718 -4.46 18.22 2.18
C ASP A 718 -4.46 17.70 3.64
N PRO A 719 -4.18 16.39 3.84
CA PRO A 719 -4.30 15.76 5.15
C PRO A 719 -3.23 16.25 6.13
N THR A 720 -3.61 16.51 7.39
CA THR A 720 -2.69 17.02 8.44
C THR A 720 -2.50 16.12 9.65
N GLU A 721 -3.58 15.76 10.34
CA GLU A 721 -3.57 14.89 11.52
C GLU A 721 -4.73 13.90 11.43
N LEU A 722 -4.62 12.78 12.15
CA LEU A 722 -5.64 11.74 12.15
C LEU A 722 -6.11 11.39 13.56
N ALA A 723 -7.33 10.87 13.67
CA ALA A 723 -7.83 10.28 14.90
C ALA A 723 -8.55 8.97 14.58
N MET A 724 -8.12 7.90 15.23
CA MET A 724 -8.73 6.58 15.07
C MET A 724 -10.02 6.48 15.88
N GLY A 725 -11.10 6.04 15.25
CA GLY A 725 -12.36 5.77 15.92
C GLY A 725 -12.20 4.78 17.07
N THR A 726 -12.85 5.07 18.20
CA THR A 726 -12.79 4.24 19.40
C THR A 726 -13.17 2.78 19.13
N ASN A 727 -14.05 2.53 18.17
CA ASN A 727 -14.51 1.20 17.80
C ASN A 727 -13.77 0.58 16.60
N LEU A 728 -12.74 1.25 16.05
CA LEU A 728 -12.00 0.79 14.86
C LEU A 728 -12.87 0.61 13.61
N ASP A 729 -13.87 1.47 13.47
CA ASP A 729 -14.82 1.56 12.37
C ASP A 729 -14.44 2.69 11.40
N PHE A 730 -14.02 3.84 11.92
CA PHE A 730 -13.63 5.00 11.11
C PHE A 730 -12.26 5.55 11.47
N LEU A 731 -11.62 6.17 10.47
CA LEU A 731 -10.48 7.07 10.64
C LEU A 731 -10.92 8.47 10.25
N ALA A 732 -10.81 9.43 11.16
CA ALA A 732 -11.03 10.85 10.86
C ALA A 732 -9.71 11.52 10.49
N VAL A 733 -9.69 12.28 9.40
CA VAL A 733 -8.50 12.98 8.92
C VAL A 733 -8.83 14.44 8.65
N THR A 734 -8.07 15.37 9.25
CA THR A 734 -8.23 16.81 9.03
C THR A 734 -7.61 17.23 7.70
N ASN A 735 -8.34 18.02 6.90
CA ASN A 735 -7.86 18.57 5.63
C ASN A 735 -7.75 20.08 5.71
N GLN A 736 -6.53 20.59 5.84
CA GLN A 736 -6.31 21.99 6.19
C GLN A 736 -6.72 22.98 5.08
N SER A 737 -6.41 22.69 3.82
CA SER A 737 -6.64 23.64 2.71
C SER A 737 -8.10 23.80 2.27
N VAL A 738 -8.97 22.87 2.67
CA VAL A 738 -10.39 22.82 2.24
C VAL A 738 -11.37 22.88 3.42
N ASP A 739 -10.86 23.07 4.65
CA ASP A 739 -11.65 23.23 5.88
C ASP A 739 -12.62 22.05 6.15
N THR A 740 -12.16 20.82 5.94
CA THR A 740 -12.97 19.61 6.14
C THR A 740 -12.29 18.56 7.01
N VAL A 741 -13.09 17.62 7.50
CA VAL A 741 -12.64 16.31 8.01
C VAL A 741 -13.19 15.22 7.10
N SER A 742 -12.30 14.38 6.58
CA SER A 742 -12.68 13.16 5.84
C SER A 742 -12.78 11.99 6.81
N PHE A 743 -13.88 11.24 6.70
CA PHE A 743 -14.08 9.98 7.43
C PHE A 743 -13.89 8.82 6.48
N ILE A 744 -12.86 8.03 6.75
CA ILE A 744 -12.51 6.84 6.00
C ILE A 744 -13.04 5.62 6.75
N ASP A 745 -13.72 4.73 6.04
CA ASP A 745 -14.11 3.43 6.58
C ASP A 745 -12.89 2.51 6.70
N VAL A 746 -12.61 2.05 7.92
CA VAL A 746 -11.45 1.20 8.24
C VAL A 746 -11.86 -0.15 8.82
N ASP A 747 -13.13 -0.54 8.69
CA ASP A 747 -13.62 -1.88 9.03
C ASP A 747 -13.44 -2.83 7.84
N PRO A 748 -12.55 -3.85 7.91
CA PRO A 748 -12.37 -4.79 6.83
C PRO A 748 -13.60 -5.66 6.52
N GLY A 749 -14.57 -5.72 7.43
CA GLY A 749 -15.87 -6.37 7.18
C GLY A 749 -16.82 -5.53 6.31
N SER A 750 -16.48 -4.27 6.05
CA SER A 750 -17.32 -3.34 5.30
C SER A 750 -17.12 -3.42 3.79
N SER A 751 -18.20 -3.22 3.02
CA SER A 751 -18.13 -3.11 1.55
C SER A 751 -17.47 -1.82 1.06
N THR A 752 -17.35 -0.82 1.94
CA THR A 752 -16.73 0.49 1.67
C THR A 752 -15.35 0.62 2.33
N PHE A 753 -14.74 -0.49 2.75
CA PHE A 753 -13.40 -0.50 3.34
C PHE A 753 -12.40 0.32 2.51
N HIS A 754 -11.65 1.18 3.18
CA HIS A 754 -10.69 2.14 2.61
C HIS A 754 -11.28 3.20 1.66
N GLN A 755 -12.58 3.46 1.77
CA GLN A 755 -13.22 4.56 1.06
C GLN A 755 -13.53 5.72 2.01
N VAL A 756 -13.43 6.95 1.49
CA VAL A 756 -13.97 8.14 2.15
C VAL A 756 -15.50 8.07 2.06
N ILE A 757 -16.16 7.91 3.19
CA ILE A 757 -17.62 7.77 3.26
C ILE A 757 -18.34 9.09 3.55
N VAL A 758 -17.69 10.01 4.25
CA VAL A 758 -18.26 11.31 4.64
C VAL A 758 -17.16 12.36 4.65
N GLU A 759 -17.45 13.52 4.08
CA GLU A 759 -16.65 14.74 4.25
C GLU A 759 -17.47 15.77 5.04
N THR A 760 -16.91 16.26 6.14
CA THR A 760 -17.60 17.19 7.04
C THR A 760 -16.89 18.53 7.03
N VAL A 761 -17.61 19.59 6.67
CA VAL A 761 -17.08 20.96 6.74
C VAL A 761 -16.95 21.40 8.20
N VAL A 762 -15.78 21.92 8.56
CA VAL A 762 -15.44 22.43 9.89
C VAL A 762 -15.02 23.91 9.78
N GLY A 763 -14.34 24.46 10.80
CA GLY A 763 -13.87 25.84 10.75
C GLY A 763 -12.50 25.96 10.07
N ASP A 764 -12.06 27.19 9.85
CA ASP A 764 -10.89 27.49 9.02
C ASP A 764 -9.57 26.86 9.51
N ALA A 765 -8.84 26.27 8.56
CA ALA A 765 -7.57 25.57 8.72
C ALA A 765 -7.59 24.57 9.89
N PRO A 766 -8.37 23.48 9.79
CA PRO A 766 -8.39 22.43 10.80
C PRO A 766 -7.03 21.76 10.90
N ARG A 767 -6.61 21.44 12.12
CA ARG A 767 -5.34 20.77 12.39
C ARG A 767 -5.52 19.67 13.44
N GLY A 768 -5.50 20.06 14.73
CA GLY A 768 -5.68 19.16 15.87
C GLY A 768 -7.00 18.42 15.82
N ILE A 769 -6.98 17.10 16.01
CA ILE A 769 -8.19 16.28 16.10
C ILE A 769 -8.03 15.24 17.20
N ALA A 770 -9.10 14.97 17.95
CA ALA A 770 -9.14 13.86 18.89
C ALA A 770 -10.53 13.22 18.89
N TRP A 771 -10.55 11.90 19.09
CA TRP A 771 -11.76 11.11 19.18
C TRP A 771 -12.02 10.73 20.63
N ASP A 772 -13.24 10.95 21.13
CA ASP A 772 -13.59 10.59 22.49
C ASP A 772 -13.50 9.08 22.74
N SER A 773 -12.88 8.72 23.86
CA SER A 773 -12.68 7.35 24.32
C SER A 773 -13.97 6.55 24.60
N ALA A 774 -15.13 7.19 24.77
CA ALA A 774 -16.42 6.52 24.88
C ALA A 774 -17.21 6.56 23.55
N ASN A 775 -16.58 7.01 22.46
CA ASN A 775 -17.17 7.14 21.13
C ASN A 775 -18.35 8.13 21.06
N GLU A 776 -18.33 9.21 21.85
CA GLU A 776 -19.41 10.21 21.86
C GLU A 776 -19.21 11.29 20.78
N ASP A 777 -18.04 11.95 20.84
CA ASP A 777 -17.74 13.15 20.07
C ASP A 777 -16.32 13.11 19.49
N ILE A 778 -16.12 13.86 18.42
CA ILE A 778 -14.84 14.14 17.80
C ILE A 778 -14.63 15.64 17.85
N LEU A 779 -13.51 16.09 18.42
CA LEU A 779 -13.21 17.53 18.56
C LEU A 779 -12.10 17.89 17.59
N VAL A 780 -12.30 18.98 16.86
CA VAL A 780 -11.40 19.47 15.82
C VAL A 780 -11.01 20.90 16.12
N CYS A 781 -9.71 21.15 16.26
CA CYS A 781 -9.14 22.48 16.41
C CYS A 781 -9.05 23.16 15.04
N ASN A 782 -9.76 24.28 14.89
CA ASN A 782 -9.71 25.12 13.70
C ASN A 782 -8.68 26.24 13.96
N GLU A 783 -7.43 25.99 13.58
CA GLU A 783 -6.29 26.84 13.92
C GLU A 783 -6.43 28.25 13.30
N GLY A 784 -6.83 28.32 12.04
CA GLY A 784 -7.07 29.59 11.34
C GLY A 784 -8.30 30.31 11.87
N GLY A 785 -9.35 29.56 12.21
CA GLY A 785 -10.64 30.07 12.64
C GLY A 785 -10.73 30.50 14.11
N ASN A 786 -9.66 30.30 14.91
CA ASN A 786 -9.68 30.51 16.38
C ASN A 786 -10.90 29.85 17.05
N SER A 787 -11.27 28.67 16.59
CA SER A 787 -12.46 27.95 17.05
C SER A 787 -12.20 26.44 17.14
N MET A 788 -13.15 25.72 17.70
CA MET A 788 -13.15 24.27 17.77
C MET A 788 -14.51 23.76 17.30
N SER A 789 -14.50 22.82 16.37
CA SER A 789 -15.69 22.13 15.90
C SER A 789 -15.89 20.84 16.69
N ILE A 790 -17.13 20.57 17.07
CA ILE A 790 -17.55 19.35 17.76
C ILE A 790 -18.41 18.57 16.78
N ILE A 791 -17.92 17.42 16.36
CA ILE A 791 -18.59 16.49 15.46
C ILE A 791 -19.16 15.35 16.30
N SER A 792 -20.43 15.01 16.08
CA SER A 792 -21.01 13.83 16.75
C SER A 792 -20.49 12.55 16.09
N ALA A 793 -19.97 11.61 16.89
CA ALA A 793 -19.57 10.30 16.38
C ALA A 793 -20.77 9.47 15.84
N ASN A 794 -22.00 9.80 16.26
CA ASN A 794 -23.22 9.14 15.78
C ASN A 794 -23.59 9.51 14.33
N THR A 795 -23.38 10.77 13.96
CA THR A 795 -23.84 11.30 12.67
C THR A 795 -22.69 11.68 11.76
N LEU A 796 -21.46 11.77 12.28
CA LEU A 796 -20.30 12.33 11.59
C LEU A 796 -20.61 13.71 11.00
N GLN A 797 -21.30 14.55 11.77
CA GLN A 797 -21.64 15.93 11.38
C GLN A 797 -21.33 16.89 12.53
N VAL A 798 -20.94 18.13 12.19
CA VAL A 798 -20.72 19.19 13.19
C VAL A 798 -22.03 19.46 13.92
N ARG A 799 -22.03 19.23 15.23
CA ARG A 799 -23.17 19.54 16.11
C ARG A 799 -23.03 20.90 16.80
N LYS A 800 -21.79 21.38 17.00
CA LYS A 800 -21.51 22.66 17.66
C LYS A 800 -20.13 23.19 17.25
N THR A 801 -19.99 24.52 17.23
CA THR A 801 -18.68 25.19 17.12
C THR A 801 -18.52 26.13 18.32
N VAL A 802 -17.35 26.08 18.96
CA VAL A 802 -17.00 26.89 20.12
C VAL A 802 -15.82 27.79 19.76
N SER A 803 -15.86 29.06 20.15
CA SER A 803 -14.79 30.04 19.87
C SER A 803 -14.30 30.79 21.11
N SER A 804 -15.00 30.63 22.25
CA SER A 804 -14.65 31.35 23.47
C SER A 804 -13.32 30.86 24.04
N GLN A 805 -12.43 31.81 24.36
CA GLN A 805 -11.12 31.56 24.97
C GLN A 805 -10.16 30.68 24.14
N LEU A 806 -10.39 30.56 22.84
CA LEU A 806 -9.49 29.88 21.91
C LEU A 806 -8.64 30.89 21.13
N ASN A 807 -7.38 30.53 20.87
CA ASN A 807 -6.43 31.34 20.13
C ASN A 807 -5.50 30.44 19.33
N GLN A 808 -5.80 30.31 18.04
CA GLN A 808 -5.15 29.37 17.13
C GLN A 808 -4.97 28.00 17.79
N PRO A 809 -6.07 27.33 18.18
CA PRO A 809 -5.97 26.01 18.78
C PRO A 809 -5.38 25.05 17.75
N PHE A 810 -4.39 24.24 18.13
CA PHE A 810 -3.68 23.41 17.16
C PHE A 810 -3.47 21.95 17.58
N ALA A 811 -3.61 21.63 18.87
CA ALA A 811 -3.53 20.26 19.39
C ALA A 811 -4.54 20.08 20.53
N ILE A 812 -5.02 18.85 20.71
CA ILE A 812 -6.08 18.55 21.67
C ILE A 812 -5.91 17.14 22.25
N ALA A 813 -6.21 16.98 23.53
CA ALA A 813 -6.29 15.67 24.19
C ALA A 813 -7.64 15.52 24.90
N MET A 814 -8.23 14.33 24.84
CA MET A 814 -9.52 14.00 25.43
C MET A 814 -9.38 12.92 26.49
N THR A 815 -10.13 13.04 27.58
CA THR A 815 -10.10 12.09 28.70
C THR A 815 -11.48 11.47 28.89
N PRO A 816 -11.61 10.20 29.33
CA PRO A 816 -12.90 9.52 29.34
C PRO A 816 -14.01 10.16 30.17
N ARG A 817 -15.26 10.01 29.72
CA ARG A 817 -16.46 10.44 30.48
C ARG A 817 -16.50 9.73 31.83
N GLN A 818 -16.44 10.50 32.90
CA GLN A 818 -16.21 9.99 34.25
C GLN A 818 -17.53 9.53 34.92
N ILE A 819 -18.00 8.32 34.60
CA ILE A 819 -19.11 7.64 35.31
C ILE A 819 -18.58 6.39 36.00
N GLY A 820 -18.59 6.39 37.34
CA GLY A 820 -18.09 5.28 38.17
C GLY A 820 -16.58 5.29 38.45
N PHE A 821 -15.85 6.28 37.95
CA PHE A 821 -14.42 6.50 38.21
C PHE A 821 -14.09 8.01 38.16
N GLY A 822 -12.81 8.36 38.38
CA GLY A 822 -12.34 9.74 38.35
C GLY A 822 -13.04 10.60 39.39
N PHE A 823 -13.43 11.82 39.01
CA PHE A 823 -14.24 12.71 39.85
C PHE A 823 -15.73 12.41 39.81
N GLN A 824 -16.16 11.35 39.09
CA GLN A 824 -17.57 10.96 38.93
C GLN A 824 -18.48 12.12 38.48
N ARG A 825 -17.95 13.05 37.66
CA ARG A 825 -18.67 14.25 37.22
C ARG A 825 -19.68 14.00 36.10
N PHE A 826 -19.72 12.79 35.57
CA PHE A 826 -20.58 12.37 34.46
C PHE A 826 -20.33 13.14 33.16
N VAL A 827 -19.18 13.79 33.04
CA VAL A 827 -18.69 14.52 31.85
C VAL A 827 -17.32 13.99 31.49
N TYR A 828 -16.95 14.09 30.22
CA TYR A 828 -15.57 14.05 29.75
C TYR A 828 -14.98 15.46 29.68
N PHE A 829 -13.65 15.55 29.79
CA PHE A 829 -12.89 16.78 29.61
C PHE A 829 -11.99 16.67 28.38
N ALA A 830 -11.91 17.77 27.62
CA ALA A 830 -10.94 17.94 26.55
C ALA A 830 -10.06 19.16 26.82
N TYR A 831 -8.79 19.08 26.42
CA TYR A 831 -7.77 20.06 26.72
C TYR A 831 -7.18 20.58 25.42
N VAL A 832 -7.45 21.84 25.13
CA VAL A 832 -7.13 22.47 23.85
C VAL A 832 -5.90 23.34 24.01
N LEU A 833 -4.84 23.00 23.29
CA LEU A 833 -3.55 23.70 23.32
C LEU A 833 -3.54 24.81 22.28
N ASN A 834 -3.32 26.05 22.75
CA ASN A 834 -3.36 27.26 21.93
C ASN A 834 -1.94 27.76 21.63
N ARG A 835 -1.74 28.44 20.49
CA ARG A 835 -0.43 29.00 20.11
C ARG A 835 0.12 30.03 21.11
N ASN A 836 -0.76 30.70 21.84
CA ASN A 836 -0.36 31.63 22.92
C ASN A 836 0.12 30.94 24.21
N GLY A 837 0.26 29.60 24.21
CA GLY A 837 0.75 28.84 25.35
C GLY A 837 -0.31 28.51 26.41
N LYS A 838 -1.56 28.92 26.21
CA LYS A 838 -2.67 28.62 27.13
C LYS A 838 -3.36 27.31 26.78
N VAL A 839 -3.83 26.61 27.81
CA VAL A 839 -4.66 25.41 27.66
C VAL A 839 -6.08 25.75 28.04
N ALA A 840 -7.01 25.68 27.08
CA ALA A 840 -8.43 25.81 27.33
C ALA A 840 -9.02 24.46 27.73
N VAL A 841 -9.92 24.46 28.72
CA VAL A 841 -10.57 23.27 29.23
C VAL A 841 -12.01 23.25 28.74
N PHE A 842 -12.33 22.26 27.92
CA PHE A 842 -13.68 21.97 27.47
C PHE A 842 -14.34 20.94 28.40
N GLU A 843 -15.57 21.21 28.80
CA GLU A 843 -16.43 20.29 29.54
C GLU A 843 -17.60 19.87 28.65
N SER A 844 -17.76 18.57 28.46
CA SER A 844 -18.83 18.00 27.65
C SER A 844 -20.23 18.23 28.20
N GLY A 845 -21.23 18.11 27.32
CA GLY A 845 -22.65 18.24 27.65
C GLY A 845 -23.28 17.00 28.30
N PRO A 846 -24.63 16.98 28.41
CA PRO A 846 -25.58 17.95 27.86
C PRO A 846 -25.73 19.20 28.75
N ASN A 847 -26.02 20.36 28.13
CA ASN A 847 -26.08 21.68 28.77
C ASN A 847 -27.50 22.20 29.07
N SER A 848 -28.51 21.32 28.97
CA SER A 848 -29.91 21.65 29.24
C SER A 848 -30.23 21.69 30.75
N VAL A 849 -31.48 22.01 31.10
CA VAL A 849 -31.96 21.91 32.49
C VAL A 849 -31.85 20.45 32.96
N ASN A 850 -31.18 20.22 34.09
CA ASN A 850 -30.76 18.91 34.60
C ASN A 850 -29.68 18.20 33.77
N GLY A 851 -29.06 18.90 32.81
CA GLY A 851 -27.85 18.43 32.14
C GLY A 851 -26.63 18.39 33.08
N TRP A 852 -25.57 17.72 32.67
CA TRP A 852 -24.42 17.43 33.54
C TRP A 852 -23.21 18.35 33.30
N GLY A 853 -23.13 19.03 32.16
CA GLY A 853 -22.00 19.91 31.84
C GLY A 853 -22.30 20.93 30.74
N TYR A 854 -21.44 21.93 30.61
CA TYR A 854 -21.74 23.11 29.80
C TYR A 854 -21.69 22.89 28.27
N ASP A 855 -21.12 21.78 27.82
CA ASP A 855 -20.84 21.52 26.41
C ASP A 855 -19.99 22.64 25.78
N ASP A 856 -19.11 23.27 26.57
CA ASP A 856 -18.39 24.50 26.20
C ASP A 856 -17.02 24.58 26.91
N VAL A 857 -16.21 25.56 26.51
CA VAL A 857 -14.98 25.89 27.23
C VAL A 857 -15.34 26.55 28.57
N ILE A 858 -14.95 25.91 29.66
CA ILE A 858 -15.29 26.34 31.02
C ILE A 858 -14.19 27.18 31.68
N GLY A 859 -13.00 27.21 31.09
CA GLY A 859 -11.91 28.04 31.59
C GLY A 859 -10.57 27.78 30.91
N ILE A 860 -9.57 28.53 31.37
CA ILE A 860 -8.17 28.40 30.97
C ILE A 860 -7.38 27.90 32.17
N MET A 861 -6.49 26.93 31.96
CA MET A 861 -5.57 26.46 32.99
C MET A 861 -4.68 27.61 33.50
N PRO A 862 -4.28 27.59 34.79
CA PRO A 862 -3.49 28.67 35.39
C PRO A 862 -2.03 28.71 34.93
N PHE A 863 -1.63 27.89 33.96
CA PHE A 863 -0.27 27.78 33.43
C PHE A 863 -0.13 28.53 32.09
N THR A 864 1.10 28.85 31.72
CA THR A 864 1.47 29.31 30.37
C THR A 864 2.66 28.49 29.92
N PHE A 865 2.52 27.76 28.83
CA PHE A 865 3.59 26.96 28.23
C PHE A 865 4.30 27.78 27.15
N GLN A 866 5.64 27.80 27.15
CA GLN A 866 6.38 28.45 26.07
C GLN A 866 6.42 27.50 24.87
N ASN A 867 6.07 27.97 23.67
CA ASN A 867 6.13 27.22 22.41
C ASN A 867 5.71 25.74 22.55
N PRO A 868 4.47 25.46 23.00
CA PRO A 868 4.02 24.08 23.15
C PRO A 868 4.02 23.35 21.79
N GLN A 869 4.34 22.06 21.81
CA GLN A 869 4.52 21.22 20.62
C GLN A 869 3.40 20.19 20.46
N THR A 870 3.09 19.44 21.52
CA THR A 870 2.03 18.42 21.52
C THR A 870 1.41 18.25 22.91
N ILE A 871 0.25 17.62 22.98
CA ILE A 871 -0.45 17.22 24.19
C ILE A 871 -1.00 15.80 24.03
N GLN A 872 -0.83 14.95 25.05
CA GLN A 872 -1.38 13.59 25.08
C GLN A 872 -2.01 13.32 26.47
N PRO A 873 -3.07 12.51 26.55
CA PRO A 873 -3.63 12.09 27.84
C PRO A 873 -2.64 11.22 28.60
N ASP A 874 -2.61 11.33 29.93
CA ASP A 874 -1.85 10.40 30.76
C ASP A 874 -2.58 9.06 30.84
N HIS A 875 -2.07 8.07 30.11
CA HIS A 875 -2.67 6.74 30.02
C HIS A 875 -2.85 6.05 31.38
N ARG A 876 -2.10 6.44 32.42
CA ARG A 876 -2.20 5.86 33.77
C ARG A 876 -3.29 6.50 34.63
N SER A 877 -3.75 7.70 34.26
CA SER A 877 -4.62 8.52 35.11
C SER A 877 -6.05 8.56 34.59
N LEU A 878 -6.97 7.99 35.38
CA LEU A 878 -8.41 8.16 35.18
C LEU A 878 -8.96 9.46 35.79
N ASN A 879 -8.09 10.32 36.33
CA ASN A 879 -8.42 11.63 36.89
C ASN A 879 -8.19 12.77 35.87
N SER A 880 -8.24 12.45 34.58
CA SER A 880 -8.03 13.39 33.47
C SER A 880 -6.66 14.08 33.48
N GLY A 881 -5.58 13.31 33.72
CA GLY A 881 -4.19 13.78 33.63
C GLY A 881 -3.68 13.91 32.19
N LEU A 882 -2.62 14.69 32.00
CA LEU A 882 -2.08 15.06 30.68
C LEU A 882 -0.56 15.15 30.69
N TRP A 883 0.04 14.99 29.51
CA TRP A 883 1.42 15.32 29.21
C TRP A 883 1.48 16.38 28.12
N ILE A 884 2.36 17.37 28.29
CA ILE A 884 2.59 18.44 27.32
C ILE A 884 4.08 18.54 27.04
N ALA A 885 4.47 18.43 25.76
CA ALA A 885 5.81 18.75 25.30
C ALA A 885 5.88 20.25 24.96
N HIS A 886 6.86 20.96 25.51
CA HIS A 886 6.98 22.41 25.33
C HIS A 886 8.42 22.88 25.57
N GLU A 887 8.61 24.19 25.59
CA GLU A 887 9.86 24.84 26.00
C GLU A 887 9.73 25.46 27.39
N GLY A 888 10.85 25.61 28.11
CA GLY A 888 10.90 26.27 29.41
C GLY A 888 10.13 25.52 30.50
N ALA A 889 10.81 24.61 31.19
CA ALA A 889 10.22 23.81 32.27
C ALA A 889 9.48 24.70 33.29
N LEU A 890 8.29 24.27 33.72
CA LEU A 890 7.51 24.98 34.73
C LEU A 890 8.14 24.76 36.12
N ASP A 891 8.28 25.84 36.87
CA ASP A 891 8.64 25.75 38.29
C ASP A 891 7.44 25.17 39.07
N SER A 892 7.67 24.07 39.77
CA SER A 892 6.60 23.29 40.44
C SER A 892 5.96 24.00 41.64
N ILE A 893 6.52 25.11 42.11
CA ILE A 893 6.00 25.88 43.26
C ILE A 893 5.32 27.17 42.79
N THR A 894 5.95 27.89 41.87
CA THR A 894 5.53 29.22 41.40
C THR A 894 4.71 29.18 40.12
N ASN A 895 4.66 28.01 39.44
CA ASN A 895 3.99 27.79 38.16
C ASN A 895 4.46 28.71 37.02
N GLN A 896 5.62 29.36 37.20
CA GLN A 896 6.20 30.22 36.18
C GLN A 896 6.96 29.37 35.15
N PRO A 897 6.83 29.68 33.85
CA PRO A 897 7.61 29.00 32.84
C PRO A 897 9.08 29.41 32.88
N GLY A 898 9.95 28.45 32.58
CA GLY A 898 11.36 28.69 32.30
C GLY A 898 11.59 29.48 31.02
N ALA A 899 12.86 29.64 30.65
CA ALA A 899 13.24 30.37 29.43
C ALA A 899 12.82 29.62 28.15
N ALA A 900 12.36 30.35 27.13
CA ALA A 900 12.17 29.79 25.80
C ALA A 900 13.51 29.29 25.23
N GLY A 901 13.46 28.26 24.39
CA GLY A 901 14.62 27.57 23.82
C GLY A 901 15.25 26.51 24.75
N THR A 902 14.79 26.37 25.99
CA THR A 902 15.15 25.21 26.83
C THR A 902 14.08 24.13 26.73
N PRO A 903 14.45 22.84 26.76
CA PRO A 903 13.48 21.75 26.63
C PRO A 903 12.58 21.60 27.85
N ALA A 904 11.35 21.15 27.63
CA ALA A 904 10.43 20.84 28.72
C ALA A 904 9.41 19.75 28.39
N LEU A 905 9.13 18.89 29.37
CA LEU A 905 8.02 17.93 29.35
C LEU A 905 7.29 17.98 30.69
N THR A 906 6.01 18.37 30.66
CA THR A 906 5.22 18.58 31.88
C THR A 906 4.03 17.63 31.97
N GLN A 907 3.87 17.00 33.13
CA GLN A 907 2.67 16.25 33.51
C GLN A 907 1.74 17.14 34.35
N LEU A 908 0.47 17.19 33.98
CA LEU A 908 -0.59 17.88 34.71
C LEU A 908 -1.59 16.89 35.28
N GLU A 909 -2.15 17.23 36.44
CA GLU A 909 -3.24 16.48 37.06
C GLU A 909 -4.23 17.42 37.75
N ILE A 910 -5.50 16.99 37.82
CA ILE A 910 -6.51 17.63 38.66
C ILE A 910 -6.28 17.19 40.11
N THR A 911 -5.95 18.13 40.99
CA THR A 911 -5.64 17.85 42.41
C THR A 911 -6.85 17.91 43.32
N SER A 912 -7.81 18.78 43.00
CA SER A 912 -9.05 18.88 43.75
C SER A 912 -10.17 19.47 42.89
N GLY A 913 -11.38 19.11 43.27
CA GLY A 913 -12.61 19.59 42.66
C GLY A 913 -13.79 18.93 43.36
N VAL A 914 -14.99 19.46 43.16
CA VAL A 914 -16.22 18.80 43.61
C VAL A 914 -16.33 17.42 42.92
N VAL A 915 -16.49 16.38 43.73
CA VAL A 915 -16.67 14.98 43.29
C VAL A 915 -18.17 14.67 43.22
N GLY A 916 -18.55 13.87 42.23
CA GLY A 916 -19.92 13.42 42.01
C GLY A 916 -20.62 14.19 40.90
N PRO A 917 -21.84 13.76 40.54
CA PRO A 917 -22.59 14.37 39.45
C PRO A 917 -23.02 15.79 39.82
N ILE A 918 -22.65 16.75 38.97
CA ILE A 918 -23.00 18.15 39.15
C ILE A 918 -24.10 18.47 38.14
N ALA A 919 -25.35 18.61 38.58
CA ALA A 919 -26.45 18.96 37.67
C ALA A 919 -26.50 20.47 37.41
N LEU A 920 -26.85 20.85 36.19
CA LEU A 920 -27.14 22.23 35.80
C LEU A 920 -28.60 22.57 36.19
N GLY A 921 -28.79 23.57 37.05
CA GLY A 921 -30.11 24.01 37.50
C GLY A 921 -30.11 25.44 38.04
N ALA A 922 -31.29 25.99 38.35
CA ALA A 922 -31.40 27.39 38.80
C ALA A 922 -30.58 27.69 40.08
N GLN A 923 -30.34 26.68 40.93
CA GLN A 923 -29.52 26.79 42.13
C GLN A 923 -28.00 26.78 41.84
N SER A 924 -27.55 26.15 40.75
CA SER A 924 -26.11 26.09 40.41
C SER A 924 -25.57 27.46 39.95
N LEU A 925 -26.43 28.34 39.46
CA LEU A 925 -26.09 29.72 39.08
C LEU A 925 -25.86 30.65 40.27
N LEU A 926 -26.24 30.23 41.48
CA LEU A 926 -26.16 31.05 42.71
C LEU A 926 -24.97 30.67 43.60
N ILE A 927 -24.18 29.66 43.20
CA ILE A 927 -23.00 29.20 43.95
C ILE A 927 -21.74 29.62 43.17
N PRO A 928 -20.99 30.63 43.63
CA PRO A 928 -19.69 30.95 43.07
C PRO A 928 -18.76 29.73 43.17
N ASN A 929 -17.91 29.51 42.16
CA ASN A 929 -16.90 28.44 42.15
C ASN A 929 -17.45 27.01 42.18
N PHE A 930 -18.73 26.82 41.84
CA PHE A 930 -19.43 25.54 41.94
C PHE A 930 -18.80 24.38 41.13
N ARG A 931 -18.08 24.70 40.06
CA ARG A 931 -17.45 23.73 39.15
C ARG A 931 -15.93 23.86 39.07
N ASP A 932 -15.33 24.69 39.93
CA ASP A 932 -13.89 24.93 39.94
C ASP A 932 -13.11 23.62 40.10
N MET A 933 -11.96 23.57 39.43
CA MET A 933 -11.00 22.49 39.48
C MET A 933 -9.63 23.11 39.72
N ALA A 934 -8.88 22.53 40.66
CA ALA A 934 -7.50 22.90 40.88
C ALA A 934 -6.59 21.98 40.07
N TYR A 935 -5.75 22.58 39.23
CA TYR A 935 -4.72 21.89 38.47
C TYR A 935 -3.36 22.11 39.12
N SER A 936 -2.50 21.10 39.07
CA SER A 936 -1.10 21.23 39.48
C SER A 936 -0.15 20.60 38.48
N VAL A 937 1.07 21.12 38.44
CA VAL A 937 2.22 20.46 37.83
C VAL A 937 2.66 19.31 38.73
N ARG A 938 2.52 18.07 38.24
CA ARG A 938 2.98 16.88 38.98
C ARG A 938 4.46 16.65 38.78
N VAL A 939 4.92 16.79 37.54
CA VAL A 939 6.33 16.79 37.17
C VAL A 939 6.53 17.75 36.00
N SER A 940 7.68 18.41 35.95
CA SER A 940 8.12 19.21 34.81
C SER A 940 9.61 18.96 34.61
N LEU A 941 9.96 18.21 33.57
CA LEU A 941 11.32 17.83 33.23
C LEU A 941 11.95 18.91 32.35
N GLY A 942 13.14 19.38 32.70
CA GLY A 942 13.91 20.37 31.95
C GLY A 942 15.22 19.82 31.37
N SER A 943 16.19 20.71 31.17
CA SER A 943 17.52 20.39 30.60
C SER A 943 18.35 19.41 31.43
N GLU A 944 17.98 19.18 32.69
CA GLU A 944 18.59 18.18 33.55
C GLU A 944 18.28 16.73 33.12
N THR A 945 17.18 16.55 32.38
CA THR A 945 16.74 15.23 31.89
C THR A 945 16.67 15.20 30.36
N LEU A 946 16.22 16.30 29.73
CA LEU A 946 16.04 16.37 28.29
C LEU A 946 17.23 17.05 27.61
N SER A 947 17.83 16.37 26.63
CA SER A 947 18.96 16.89 25.86
C SER A 947 18.58 17.90 24.77
N GLY A 948 17.29 18.10 24.49
CA GLY A 948 16.79 19.00 23.44
C GLY A 948 15.27 19.08 23.45
N ILE A 949 14.71 20.00 22.66
CA ILE A 949 13.27 20.33 22.71
C ILE A 949 12.45 19.11 22.23
N PRO A 950 11.56 18.58 23.08
CA PRO A 950 10.70 17.47 22.69
C PRO A 950 9.61 17.95 21.75
N VAL A 951 9.33 17.17 20.70
CA VAL A 951 8.27 17.51 19.73
C VAL A 951 7.08 16.56 19.79
N ASP A 952 7.29 15.32 20.26
CA ASP A 952 6.23 14.32 20.35
C ASP A 952 6.49 13.28 21.45
N ILE A 953 5.44 12.59 21.87
CA ILE A 953 5.42 11.65 23.01
C ILE A 953 4.67 10.37 22.63
N ALA A 954 5.18 9.23 23.08
CA ALA A 954 4.48 7.94 23.03
C ALA A 954 4.71 7.13 24.30
N PHE A 955 3.88 6.12 24.53
CA PHE A 955 3.98 5.24 25.70
C PHE A 955 4.21 3.79 25.28
N ASP A 956 4.93 3.01 26.10
CA ASP A 956 4.94 1.57 25.87
C ASP A 956 3.53 0.98 26.06
N ASN A 957 3.25 -0.12 25.37
CA ASN A 957 1.99 -0.85 25.49
C ASN A 957 2.17 -2.22 26.14
N LEU A 958 3.29 -2.47 26.81
CA LEU A 958 3.65 -3.80 27.30
C LEU A 958 2.58 -4.34 28.26
N ARG A 959 1.92 -3.47 29.03
CA ARG A 959 0.81 -3.84 29.92
C ARG A 959 -0.48 -3.12 29.54
N ASN A 960 -1.30 -3.77 28.73
CA ASN A 960 -2.59 -3.24 28.31
C ASN A 960 -3.75 -4.25 28.36
N PHE A 961 -4.97 -3.71 28.35
CA PHE A 961 -6.24 -4.43 28.49
C PHE A 961 -7.05 -4.44 27.18
N SER A 962 -6.41 -4.39 26.01
CA SER A 962 -7.11 -4.39 24.72
C SER A 962 -7.92 -5.66 24.45
N GLY A 963 -7.65 -6.77 25.14
CA GLY A 963 -8.51 -7.96 25.08
C GLY A 963 -9.92 -7.75 25.69
N LEU A 964 -10.16 -6.68 26.45
CA LEU A 964 -11.45 -6.43 27.11
C LEU A 964 -12.33 -5.46 26.33
N THR A 965 -13.63 -5.47 26.57
CA THR A 965 -14.58 -4.55 25.93
C THR A 965 -14.28 -3.08 26.30
N ASN A 966 -14.40 -2.17 25.33
CA ASN A 966 -14.28 -0.73 25.56
C ASN A 966 -15.20 -0.28 26.71
N TYR A 967 -14.74 0.68 27.53
CA TYR A 967 -15.66 1.42 28.37
C TYR A 967 -16.63 2.22 27.50
N TYR A 968 -17.91 2.23 27.86
CA TYR A 968 -18.95 2.88 27.08
C TYR A 968 -20.08 3.41 27.97
N THR A 969 -20.83 4.37 27.43
CA THR A 969 -21.96 5.00 28.10
C THR A 969 -23.19 4.94 27.20
N ASN A 970 -24.20 4.14 27.58
CA ASN A 970 -25.41 3.86 26.77
C ASN A 970 -26.10 5.10 26.20
N ASP A 971 -26.06 6.22 26.91
CA ASP A 971 -26.82 7.42 26.57
C ASP A 971 -26.09 8.35 25.57
N PHE A 972 -24.79 8.15 25.34
CA PHE A 972 -23.94 9.10 24.60
C PHE A 972 -23.09 8.44 23.52
N SER A 973 -22.62 7.21 23.76
CA SER A 973 -21.72 6.49 22.87
C SER A 973 -22.39 6.17 21.53
N ALA A 974 -21.67 6.36 20.43
CA ALA A 974 -22.09 5.92 19.12
C ALA A 974 -21.86 4.43 18.91
N GLY A 975 -22.91 3.73 18.46
CA GLY A 975 -22.88 2.30 18.19
C GLY A 975 -22.63 1.44 19.43
N PHE A 976 -22.25 0.18 19.20
CA PHE A 976 -21.89 -0.76 20.26
C PHE A 976 -20.39 -0.70 20.55
N PRO A 977 -19.97 -0.89 21.80
CA PRO A 977 -18.55 -0.88 22.14
C PRO A 977 -17.81 -2.03 21.46
N GLN A 978 -16.64 -1.71 20.91
CA GLN A 978 -15.76 -2.71 20.35
C GLN A 978 -15.30 -3.69 21.45
N VAL A 979 -15.46 -4.98 21.17
CA VAL A 979 -15.32 -6.08 22.15
C VAL A 979 -13.85 -6.36 22.50
N VAL A 980 -12.94 -6.18 21.54
CA VAL A 980 -11.48 -6.26 21.73
C VAL A 980 -10.80 -5.22 20.83
N ASN A 981 -9.57 -4.81 21.14
CA ASN A 981 -8.75 -3.89 20.34
C ASN A 981 -9.25 -2.45 20.17
N GLY A 982 -10.42 -2.08 20.70
CA GLY A 982 -10.88 -0.69 20.59
C GLY A 982 -9.88 0.33 21.16
N LYS A 983 -10.02 1.62 20.82
CA LYS A 983 -9.06 2.67 21.20
C LYS A 983 -9.40 3.42 22.49
N SER A 984 -10.39 2.94 23.25
CA SER A 984 -10.77 3.58 24.52
C SER A 984 -9.60 3.59 25.51
N LEU A 985 -9.41 4.71 26.22
CA LEU A 985 -8.45 4.85 27.31
C LEU A 985 -8.93 4.24 28.64
N ALA A 986 -10.18 3.79 28.70
CA ALA A 986 -10.75 3.09 29.85
C ALA A 986 -11.37 1.74 29.45
N ARG A 987 -11.28 0.76 30.34
CA ARG A 987 -11.93 -0.56 30.20
C ARG A 987 -12.74 -0.91 31.42
N THR A 988 -13.79 -1.69 31.21
CA THR A 988 -14.51 -2.35 32.30
C THR A 988 -13.84 -3.69 32.63
N VAL A 989 -13.36 -3.84 33.86
CA VAL A 989 -12.70 -5.04 34.38
C VAL A 989 -13.52 -5.58 35.56
N GLY A 990 -14.30 -6.63 35.33
CA GLY A 990 -15.29 -7.09 36.31
C GLY A 990 -16.35 -6.01 36.54
N ASN A 991 -16.47 -5.52 37.79
CA ASN A 991 -17.40 -4.44 38.17
C ASN A 991 -16.73 -3.06 38.29
N ALA A 992 -15.46 -2.91 37.90
CA ALA A 992 -14.70 -1.67 38.06
C ALA A 992 -14.17 -1.15 36.72
N VAL A 993 -13.99 0.17 36.62
CA VAL A 993 -13.34 0.80 35.46
C VAL A 993 -11.86 1.00 35.76
N ARG A 994 -11.00 0.66 34.80
CA ARG A 994 -9.53 0.80 34.88
C ARG A 994 -9.00 1.49 33.62
N ALA A 995 -7.82 2.09 33.74
CA ALA A 995 -7.07 2.58 32.59
C ALA A 995 -6.76 1.43 31.62
N SER A 996 -6.81 1.70 30.32
CA SER A 996 -6.57 0.68 29.27
C SER A 996 -5.13 0.22 29.18
N ASN A 997 -4.17 1.07 29.57
CA ASN A 997 -2.74 0.79 29.52
C ASN A 997 -2.09 1.33 30.81
N THR A 998 -1.06 0.65 31.29
CA THR A 998 -0.22 1.07 32.41
C THR A 998 1.24 1.12 31.96
N PRO A 999 1.65 2.16 31.23
CA PRO A 999 3.01 2.26 30.71
C PRO A 999 4.05 2.37 31.84
N THR A 1000 5.19 1.73 31.60
CA THR A 1000 6.41 1.82 32.40
C THR A 1000 7.37 2.86 31.83
N PHE A 1001 7.36 3.07 30.50
CA PHE A 1001 8.25 3.96 29.78
C PHE A 1001 7.48 5.02 28.99
N ILE A 1002 8.03 6.21 28.97
CA ILE A 1002 7.61 7.33 28.12
C ILE A 1002 8.71 7.56 27.09
N PHE A 1003 8.34 7.56 25.82
CA PHE A 1003 9.22 7.85 24.70
C PHE A 1003 9.02 9.29 24.26
N VAL A 1004 10.12 10.01 24.04
CA VAL A 1004 10.08 11.44 23.74
C VAL A 1004 11.00 11.74 22.56
N ALA A 1005 10.43 12.23 21.45
CA ALA A 1005 11.18 12.55 20.25
C ALA A 1005 11.87 13.91 20.40
N VAL A 1006 13.19 13.93 20.18
CA VAL A 1006 14.03 15.14 20.20
C VAL A 1006 14.80 15.22 18.89
N PRO A 1007 14.31 16.00 17.90
CA PRO A 1007 14.94 16.08 16.58
C PRO A 1007 16.29 16.78 16.61
N ASN A 1008 16.48 17.77 17.50
CA ASN A 1008 17.66 18.63 17.57
C ASN A 1008 18.25 18.64 19.00
N PRO A 1009 18.98 17.58 19.41
CA PRO A 1009 19.62 17.55 20.72
C PRO A 1009 20.80 18.54 20.78
N GLN A 1010 21.09 19.07 21.97
CA GLN A 1010 22.12 20.09 22.19
C GLN A 1010 23.55 19.58 21.98
N GLN A 1011 23.78 18.26 21.91
CA GLN A 1011 25.11 17.66 21.68
C GLN A 1011 25.03 16.43 20.76
N GLY A 1012 25.88 16.40 19.73
CA GLY A 1012 26.44 15.20 19.09
C GLY A 1012 25.53 14.33 18.20
N SER A 1013 24.22 14.52 18.17
CA SER A 1013 23.29 13.68 17.41
C SER A 1013 22.36 14.51 16.49
N GLU A 1014 21.97 13.94 15.35
CA GLU A 1014 21.01 14.51 14.38
C GLU A 1014 19.54 14.12 14.70
N GLY A 1015 19.29 13.56 15.88
CA GLY A 1015 17.98 13.20 16.38
C GLY A 1015 18.03 11.99 17.31
N LEU A 1016 17.19 12.00 18.36
CA LEU A 1016 17.09 10.90 19.31
C LEU A 1016 15.69 10.74 19.86
N VAL A 1017 15.44 9.57 20.45
CA VAL A 1017 14.27 9.28 21.28
C VAL A 1017 14.73 9.01 22.70
N HIS A 1018 14.37 9.90 23.63
CA HIS A 1018 14.57 9.67 25.06
C HIS A 1018 13.59 8.60 25.55
N VAL A 1019 14.08 7.72 26.42
CA VAL A 1019 13.25 6.77 27.16
C VAL A 1019 13.30 7.18 28.62
N ILE A 1020 12.13 7.48 29.19
CA ILE A 1020 11.98 7.97 30.56
C ILE A 1020 11.18 6.95 31.36
N ASP A 1021 11.65 6.59 32.55
CA ASP A 1021 10.86 5.79 33.48
C ASP A 1021 9.64 6.60 33.95
N ALA A 1022 8.45 6.09 33.69
CA ALA A 1022 7.20 6.80 33.97
C ALA A 1022 6.97 7.01 35.49
N SER A 1023 7.65 6.25 36.35
CA SER A 1023 7.48 6.31 37.81
C SER A 1023 8.48 7.24 38.50
N GLY A 1024 9.76 7.11 38.17
CA GLY A 1024 10.87 7.89 38.73
C GLY A 1024 11.24 9.12 37.90
N TYR A 1025 10.75 9.22 36.67
CA TYR A 1025 10.97 10.32 35.74
C TYR A 1025 12.44 10.57 35.36
N SER A 1026 13.30 9.55 35.54
CA SER A 1026 14.69 9.56 35.10
C SER A 1026 14.84 8.95 33.70
N LEU A 1027 15.85 9.39 32.95
CA LEU A 1027 16.26 8.70 31.73
C LEU A 1027 16.63 7.24 32.03
N VAL A 1028 16.20 6.36 31.14
CA VAL A 1028 16.59 4.95 31.12
C VAL A 1028 17.77 4.81 30.18
N ASP A 1029 18.79 4.07 30.61
CA ASP A 1029 19.93 3.78 29.74
C ASP A 1029 19.52 2.77 28.66
N THR A 1030 19.54 3.19 27.41
CA THR A 1030 19.13 2.36 26.27
C THR A 1030 20.29 1.63 25.60
N ASN A 1031 21.54 1.85 26.03
CA ASN A 1031 22.71 1.24 25.39
C ASN A 1031 23.68 0.65 26.42
N PRO A 1032 23.50 -0.63 26.82
CA PRO A 1032 24.31 -1.26 27.85
C PRO A 1032 25.79 -1.50 27.45
N PHE A 1033 26.17 -1.19 26.19
CA PHE A 1033 27.55 -1.32 25.71
C PHE A 1033 28.41 -0.09 25.99
N SER A 1034 27.83 1.00 26.48
CA SER A 1034 28.55 2.26 26.71
C SER A 1034 28.30 2.75 28.15
N PRO A 1035 29.35 3.13 28.91
CA PRO A 1035 29.14 3.69 30.24
C PRO A 1035 28.33 4.99 30.21
N GLY A 1036 27.34 5.12 31.09
CA GLY A 1036 26.49 6.30 31.23
C GLY A 1036 25.04 6.02 30.87
N THR A 1037 24.20 7.06 30.80
CA THR A 1037 22.80 6.92 30.35
C THR A 1037 22.69 7.45 28.92
N GLN A 1038 22.29 6.60 27.99
CA GLN A 1038 22.05 7.00 26.60
C GLN A 1038 20.58 6.93 26.20
N SER A 1039 20.29 7.56 25.06
CA SER A 1039 18.99 7.56 24.38
C SER A 1039 19.08 6.76 23.08
N ILE A 1040 17.93 6.46 22.48
CA ILE A 1040 17.90 5.77 21.18
C ILE A 1040 18.26 6.78 20.09
N GLU A 1041 19.33 6.52 19.36
CA GLU A 1041 19.74 7.36 18.23
C GLU A 1041 18.80 7.14 17.04
N VAL A 1042 18.05 8.18 16.66
CA VAL A 1042 17.10 8.13 15.54
C VAL A 1042 17.10 9.47 14.82
N THR A 1043 17.95 9.60 13.80
CA THR A 1043 18.07 10.85 13.02
C THR A 1043 16.72 11.28 12.46
N GLY A 1044 16.34 12.53 12.71
CA GLY A 1044 15.11 13.13 12.18
C GLY A 1044 13.81 12.66 12.84
N ALA A 1045 13.84 11.99 14.00
CA ALA A 1045 12.64 11.56 14.72
C ALA A 1045 11.73 12.74 15.11
N THR A 1046 10.47 12.71 14.64
CA THR A 1046 9.52 13.82 14.82
C THR A 1046 8.12 13.40 15.25
N VAL A 1047 7.68 12.19 14.90
CA VAL A 1047 6.40 11.64 15.37
C VAL A 1047 6.64 10.29 16.02
N LEU A 1048 6.02 10.05 17.17
CA LEU A 1048 6.06 8.77 17.88
C LEU A 1048 4.66 8.20 17.99
N MET A 1049 4.50 6.92 17.63
CA MET A 1049 3.18 6.30 17.68
C MET A 1049 3.22 5.01 18.50
N ASP A 1050 2.28 4.97 19.44
CA ASP A 1050 1.89 3.78 20.17
C ASP A 1050 0.43 3.42 19.86
N TYR A 1051 -0.05 2.27 20.35
CA TYR A 1051 -1.38 1.78 20.03
C TYR A 1051 -2.54 2.69 20.49
N PHE A 1052 -2.42 3.36 21.64
CA PHE A 1052 -3.52 4.17 22.22
C PHE A 1052 -3.35 5.67 21.99
N ARG A 1053 -2.41 6.08 21.14
CA ARG A 1053 -2.24 7.48 20.73
C ARG A 1053 -3.57 8.08 20.30
N GLN A 1054 -3.85 9.29 20.80
CA GLN A 1054 -4.96 10.12 20.34
C GLN A 1054 -4.53 11.05 19.22
#